data_AF-A0A7X5VKX7-F1
#
_entry.id   AF-A0A7X5VKX7-F1
#
_cell.length_a   1.000
_cell.length_b   1.000
_cell.length_c   1.000
_cell.angle_alpha   90.00
_cell.angle_beta   90.00
_cell.angle_gamma   90.00
#
_symmetry.space_group_name_H-M   'P 1'
#
loop_
_entity.id
_entity.type
_entity.pdbx_description
1 polymer ?
#
loop_
_entity_poly.entity_id
_entity_poly.type
_entity_poly.pdbx_seq_one_letter_code
_entity_poly.pdbx_strand_id
1 'polypeptide(L)'
;MRQKFVFMTAIAVCLTLALVPALADERTIDRHGDRTKSGKGVSPKSEAQNAVAPEDVAKINLSSAGNQSSSSMKAASMLEAVTKADPETSLMLLQTVTRMELESSAQNDAIRSRAYELLADQYRETPSRQVMILGKALQFASDSARRTELETKISDLGGDVFAVTFGTTALNDYARRDPGADDSCLGAVAVSLPHAETMSVGPQPDHNWRSFDLLGAPGDGHFVTIETISDMPGTGTDDTDLALWDGCPENDGNMIAFNQDIPGDFTSRIESGCLRPGTYYVEVGGFFDISTPDNFDLEIEITGTCEIPLFDSYEPDNSRANAAKIGFPTPTSGYAFGRANSEIQSRSMVNPEREDELGDVDWAEFSLNQNSLMLIGTDEQFPTFFNGFTSGSPFATDTIMGVFFENEPDYGGRCNQSNQDFMPACRTDADCPDPLDGPLDGLPPCIPYQSFPLSPFSDENAIAINDDRPSGGFGSELEMCLPRTAPGTKSSSLQALGGDFLVQVTPWRAPGTINYVDPFDYELQVKNQVGCLYEVEDNGLFFTGQNPIAVGQRIAAMYDFAATAPAIDRDHYIFDVNETSNLLFETHAPPGNEDIADTIVQLIIGPSDFGGWFFVGADDDNSGPGLLSSFEAILPPANALLGNQVADANYVVRIFSQFAQPNFYYEFEMSRLIPAFLEVEPNDTEATAQVIPEIPSKVAGNMGAGCDYDVYQFTLTEATFMTIFDDDFDGGGTGDGGLQVTDCSGEVFGCDEDGGPVYLSILQGCLPAGTYCAKYRPWNGSTTYDYEITFEGTPGCTPEDPPQLIGDEAGRCAAFDSCS
;
A
#
# COMPACT_ATOMS: atom_id res chain seq x y z
N MET A 1 4.80 4.65 67.59
CA MET A 1 4.86 3.19 67.81
C MET A 1 5.63 2.59 66.66
N ARG A 2 6.76 1.91 66.93
CA ARG A 2 7.60 1.31 65.88
C ARG A 2 7.20 -0.16 65.74
N GLN A 3 6.69 -0.56 64.58
CA GLN A 3 6.57 -1.98 64.21
C GLN A 3 7.57 -2.29 63.10
N LYS A 4 8.41 -3.28 63.39
CA LYS A 4 9.37 -3.91 62.47
C LYS A 4 8.62 -5.00 61.70
N PHE A 5 8.71 -4.99 60.38
CA PHE A 5 8.42 -6.17 59.56
C PHE A 5 9.72 -6.96 59.34
N VAL A 6 9.64 -8.27 59.53
CA VAL A 6 10.72 -9.25 59.35
C VAL A 6 10.32 -10.14 58.18
N PHE A 7 11.20 -10.24 57.18
CA PHE A 7 11.12 -11.17 56.04
C PHE A 7 11.18 -12.62 56.52
N MET A 8 10.39 -13.50 55.88
CA MET A 8 10.54 -14.96 56.02
C MET A 8 10.47 -15.62 54.64
N THR A 9 11.63 -16.05 54.16
CA THR A 9 11.84 -16.91 53.00
C THR A 9 11.54 -18.36 53.40
N ALA A 10 10.80 -19.11 52.59
CA ALA A 10 10.66 -20.56 52.74
C ALA A 10 10.83 -21.27 51.39
N ILE A 11 11.92 -22.02 51.30
CA ILE A 11 12.26 -22.98 50.25
C ILE A 11 11.49 -24.28 50.55
N ALA A 12 10.82 -24.87 49.54
CA ALA A 12 10.31 -26.23 49.61
C ALA A 12 10.76 -27.04 48.39
N VAL A 13 11.64 -28.00 48.66
CA VAL A 13 12.10 -29.06 47.76
C VAL A 13 11.08 -30.21 47.78
N CYS A 14 10.67 -30.73 46.62
CA CYS A 14 10.01 -32.03 46.54
C CYS A 14 10.50 -32.82 45.32
N LEU A 15 10.85 -34.08 45.57
CA LEU A 15 11.54 -35.02 44.70
C LEU A 15 10.61 -36.22 44.41
N THR A 16 10.76 -36.84 43.23
CA THR A 16 10.38 -38.23 42.81
C THR A 16 8.88 -38.55 42.61
N LEU A 17 8.42 -39.43 41.69
CA LEU A 17 9.03 -40.56 40.94
C LEU A 17 8.11 -40.97 39.75
N ALA A 18 8.70 -41.61 38.73
CA ALA A 18 8.09 -42.12 37.49
C ALA A 18 7.12 -43.32 37.62
N LEU A 19 6.28 -43.57 36.59
CA LEU A 19 5.96 -44.91 36.05
C LEU A 19 5.08 -44.86 34.77
N VAL A 20 5.54 -45.54 33.72
CA VAL A 20 4.81 -45.96 32.50
C VAL A 20 4.21 -47.36 32.76
N PRO A 21 3.11 -47.78 32.10
CA PRO A 21 3.26 -48.75 31.01
C PRO A 21 2.28 -48.63 29.83
N ALA A 22 2.74 -49.18 28.70
CA ALA A 22 2.06 -49.40 27.43
C ALA A 22 0.89 -50.41 27.46
N LEU A 23 0.01 -50.39 26.44
CA LEU A 23 -0.28 -51.51 25.52
C LEU A 23 -1.44 -51.23 24.54
N ALA A 24 -1.23 -51.70 23.30
CA ALA A 24 -2.08 -52.12 22.15
C ALA A 24 -3.64 -52.08 22.29
N ASP A 25 -4.48 -51.94 21.25
CA ASP A 25 -4.61 -52.89 20.12
C ASP A 25 -5.81 -52.49 19.20
N GLU A 26 -5.77 -53.06 17.99
CA GLU A 26 -6.67 -53.15 16.84
C GLU A 26 -8.19 -52.82 16.94
N ARG A 27 -8.74 -52.25 15.84
CA ARG A 27 -9.86 -52.86 15.10
C ARG A 27 -10.16 -52.24 13.72
N THR A 28 -9.93 -53.04 12.70
CA THR A 28 -10.51 -53.00 11.34
C THR A 28 -11.97 -53.51 11.39
N ILE A 29 -12.91 -52.95 10.60
CA ILE A 29 -14.12 -53.67 10.09
C ILE A 29 -14.56 -53.08 8.74
N ASP A 30 -14.99 -54.00 7.89
CA ASP A 30 -15.33 -53.95 6.47
C ASP A 30 -16.70 -53.34 6.06
N ARG A 31 -16.72 -53.04 4.76
CA ARG A 31 -17.77 -52.88 3.74
C ARG A 31 -19.17 -53.50 3.96
N HIS A 32 -20.21 -52.80 3.48
CA HIS A 32 -21.03 -53.09 2.26
C HIS A 32 -22.47 -52.52 2.37
N GLY A 33 -23.03 -52.02 1.27
CA GLY A 33 -24.47 -51.68 1.22
C GLY A 33 -24.98 -50.94 -0.02
N ASP A 34 -25.04 -51.66 -1.13
CA ASP A 34 -25.69 -51.37 -2.42
C ASP A 34 -27.18 -50.92 -2.30
N ARG A 35 -27.64 -49.99 -3.16
CA ARG A 35 -29.06 -49.87 -3.55
C ARG A 35 -29.29 -49.10 -4.86
N THR A 36 -30.30 -49.59 -5.58
CA THR A 36 -30.55 -49.46 -7.02
C THR A 36 -31.73 -48.55 -7.39
N LYS A 37 -31.63 -47.95 -8.58
CA LYS A 37 -32.63 -47.67 -9.65
C LYS A 37 -34.05 -47.17 -9.29
N SER A 38 -34.50 -46.11 -10.00
CA SER A 38 -35.43 -46.18 -11.16
C SER A 38 -36.12 -44.83 -11.46
N GLY A 39 -36.45 -44.56 -12.74
CA GLY A 39 -37.45 -43.53 -13.12
C GLY A 39 -37.33 -42.99 -14.55
N LYS A 40 -38.19 -43.48 -15.46
CA LYS A 40 -38.40 -43.01 -16.86
C LYS A 40 -39.50 -41.92 -16.92
N GLY A 41 -39.48 -41.07 -17.95
CA GLY A 41 -40.65 -40.32 -18.46
C GLY A 41 -40.29 -39.23 -19.48
N VAL A 42 -40.34 -39.50 -20.81
CA VAL A 42 -41.42 -39.16 -21.78
C VAL A 42 -41.40 -37.70 -22.31
N SER A 43 -41.23 -37.57 -23.63
CA SER A 43 -41.37 -36.37 -24.49
C SER A 43 -42.81 -36.20 -25.01
N PRO A 44 -43.19 -35.02 -25.53
CA PRO A 44 -43.63 -34.99 -26.94
C PRO A 44 -43.22 -33.74 -27.76
N LYS A 45 -43.42 -33.88 -29.08
CA LYS A 45 -43.11 -33.02 -30.25
C LYS A 45 -44.10 -31.86 -30.52
N SER A 46 -43.66 -30.88 -31.33
CA SER A 46 -44.39 -30.24 -32.47
C SER A 46 -43.39 -29.45 -33.35
N GLU A 47 -43.19 -29.73 -34.65
CA GLU A 47 -43.84 -29.13 -35.87
C GLU A 47 -43.88 -27.59 -35.88
N ALA A 48 -43.65 -26.80 -36.94
CA ALA A 48 -42.99 -26.83 -38.26
C ALA A 48 -43.26 -25.43 -38.89
N GLN A 49 -42.38 -24.82 -39.71
CA GLN A 49 -42.76 -23.95 -40.86
C GLN A 49 -41.59 -23.44 -41.72
N ASN A 50 -41.92 -23.20 -43.00
CA ASN A 50 -41.09 -22.98 -44.20
C ASN A 50 -40.44 -21.59 -44.31
N ALA A 51 -39.30 -21.48 -45.04
CA ALA A 51 -39.11 -20.49 -46.12
C ALA A 51 -37.83 -20.74 -46.97
N VAL A 52 -38.05 -20.78 -48.30
CA VAL A 52 -37.36 -20.16 -49.45
C VAL A 52 -35.82 -20.16 -49.58
N ALA A 53 -35.33 -20.57 -50.78
CA ALA A 53 -33.94 -20.69 -51.22
C ALA A 53 -33.28 -19.37 -51.68
N PRO A 54 -31.94 -19.33 -51.76
CA PRO A 54 -31.26 -18.99 -53.01
C PRO A 54 -30.13 -19.96 -53.39
N GLU A 55 -30.02 -20.20 -54.71
CA GLU A 55 -28.92 -20.90 -55.37
C GLU A 55 -27.67 -20.02 -55.46
N ASP A 56 -26.51 -20.62 -55.16
CA ASP A 56 -25.19 -20.47 -55.81
C ASP A 56 -24.07 -20.64 -54.77
N VAL A 57 -23.77 -21.90 -54.43
CA VAL A 57 -22.51 -22.29 -53.79
C VAL A 57 -21.86 -23.35 -54.67
N ALA A 58 -20.66 -23.05 -55.12
CA ALA A 58 -19.80 -23.95 -55.88
C ALA A 58 -19.69 -25.30 -55.16
N LYS A 59 -20.09 -26.38 -55.85
CA LYS A 59 -20.00 -27.75 -55.34
C LYS A 59 -18.53 -28.12 -55.12
N ILE A 60 -18.11 -28.18 -53.86
CA ILE A 60 -16.93 -28.94 -53.46
C ILE A 60 -17.27 -30.42 -53.71
N ASN A 61 -16.66 -31.03 -54.73
CA ASN A 61 -16.87 -32.44 -55.08
C ASN A 61 -16.25 -33.35 -54.01
N LEU A 62 -17.08 -33.81 -53.06
CA LEU A 62 -16.71 -34.79 -52.01
C LEU A 62 -16.72 -36.26 -52.48
N SER A 63 -16.62 -36.54 -53.79
CA SER A 63 -16.91 -37.88 -54.34
C SER A 63 -15.71 -38.86 -54.42
N SER A 64 -14.64 -38.68 -53.65
CA SER A 64 -13.56 -39.67 -53.52
C SER A 64 -13.30 -40.04 -52.06
N ALA A 65 -14.18 -40.85 -51.49
CA ALA A 65 -14.07 -41.35 -50.12
C ALA A 65 -12.98 -42.43 -49.98
N GLY A 66 -11.73 -41.99 -49.80
CA GLY A 66 -10.72 -42.72 -49.04
C GLY A 66 -10.77 -42.25 -47.58
N ASN A 67 -10.58 -43.16 -46.62
CA ASN A 67 -10.62 -42.97 -45.16
C ASN A 67 -10.38 -41.51 -44.68
N GLN A 68 -11.45 -40.71 -44.55
CA GLN A 68 -11.38 -39.39 -43.92
C GLN A 68 -11.51 -39.57 -42.39
N SER A 69 -10.67 -38.88 -41.63
CA SER A 69 -10.77 -38.84 -40.17
C SER A 69 -12.12 -38.21 -39.75
N SER A 70 -12.70 -38.68 -38.65
CA SER A 70 -13.97 -38.18 -38.12
C SER A 70 -13.93 -36.66 -37.84
N SER A 71 -12.76 -36.12 -37.49
CA SER A 71 -12.54 -34.70 -37.22
C SER A 71 -12.71 -33.83 -38.48
N SER A 72 -12.26 -34.28 -39.64
CA SER A 72 -12.35 -33.51 -40.90
C SER A 72 -13.81 -33.34 -41.35
N MET A 73 -14.62 -34.41 -41.24
CA MET A 73 -16.05 -34.35 -41.54
C MET A 73 -16.82 -33.47 -40.54
N LYS A 74 -16.43 -33.51 -39.25
CA LYS A 74 -17.02 -32.66 -38.21
C LYS A 74 -16.73 -31.18 -38.47
N ALA A 75 -15.49 -30.83 -38.79
CA ALA A 75 -15.08 -29.45 -39.12
C ALA A 75 -15.83 -28.92 -40.35
N ALA A 76 -15.92 -29.72 -41.42
CA ALA A 76 -16.69 -29.36 -42.62
C ALA A 76 -18.18 -29.15 -42.33
N SER A 77 -18.79 -30.03 -41.51
CA SER A 77 -20.20 -29.90 -41.11
C SER A 77 -20.45 -28.67 -40.24
N MET A 78 -19.51 -28.31 -39.35
CA MET A 78 -19.60 -27.10 -38.54
C MET A 78 -19.51 -25.84 -39.41
N LEU A 79 -18.60 -25.83 -40.40
CA LEU A 79 -18.45 -24.73 -41.34
C LEU A 79 -19.71 -24.54 -42.22
N GLU A 80 -20.39 -25.61 -42.61
CA GLU A 80 -21.69 -25.50 -43.29
C GLU A 80 -22.77 -24.91 -42.37
N ALA A 81 -22.75 -25.29 -41.08
CA ALA A 81 -23.71 -24.80 -40.09
C ALA A 81 -23.57 -23.29 -39.81
N VAL A 82 -22.36 -22.73 -39.90
CA VAL A 82 -22.10 -21.28 -39.77
C VAL A 82 -23.03 -20.46 -40.68
N THR A 83 -23.25 -20.89 -41.93
CA THR A 83 -24.10 -20.15 -42.89
C THR A 83 -25.59 -20.11 -42.52
N LYS A 84 -26.02 -20.95 -41.58
CA LYS A 84 -27.42 -21.10 -41.14
C LYS A 84 -27.62 -20.65 -39.69
N ALA A 85 -26.54 -20.32 -38.99
CA ALA A 85 -26.54 -19.93 -37.59
C ALA A 85 -26.75 -18.42 -37.44
N ASP A 86 -27.23 -18.00 -36.27
CA ASP A 86 -27.17 -16.58 -35.87
C ASP A 86 -25.70 -16.14 -35.65
N PRO A 87 -25.42 -14.82 -35.55
CA PRO A 87 -24.04 -14.32 -35.44
C PRO A 87 -23.25 -14.88 -34.24
N GLU A 88 -23.89 -15.04 -33.08
CA GLU A 88 -23.24 -15.53 -31.85
C GLU A 88 -22.87 -17.01 -31.99
N THR A 89 -23.82 -17.83 -32.45
CA THR A 89 -23.58 -19.25 -32.74
C THR A 89 -22.56 -19.43 -33.88
N SER A 90 -22.55 -18.53 -34.87
CA SER A 90 -21.58 -18.52 -35.97
C SER A 90 -20.16 -18.28 -35.46
N LEU A 91 -19.96 -17.30 -34.58
CA LEU A 91 -18.67 -16.99 -33.98
C LEU A 91 -18.12 -18.19 -33.17
N MET A 92 -18.97 -18.80 -32.33
CA MET A 92 -18.59 -19.98 -31.55
C MET A 92 -18.20 -21.16 -32.44
N LEU A 93 -18.96 -21.43 -33.51
CA LEU A 93 -18.64 -22.50 -34.46
C LEU A 93 -17.35 -22.23 -35.23
N LEU A 94 -17.10 -20.99 -35.65
CA LEU A 94 -15.87 -20.60 -36.33
C LEU A 94 -14.65 -20.75 -35.42
N GLN A 95 -14.72 -20.26 -34.18
CA GLN A 95 -13.68 -20.45 -33.16
C GLN A 95 -13.43 -21.94 -32.86
N THR A 96 -14.49 -22.75 -32.82
CA THR A 96 -14.35 -24.20 -32.63
C THR A 96 -13.59 -24.83 -33.80
N VAL A 97 -13.93 -24.49 -35.04
CA VAL A 97 -13.28 -25.06 -36.24
C VAL A 97 -11.82 -24.64 -36.35
N THR A 98 -11.49 -23.37 -36.05
CA THR A 98 -10.11 -22.88 -36.12
C THR A 98 -9.19 -23.53 -35.07
N ARG A 99 -9.74 -23.88 -33.89
CA ARG A 99 -9.03 -24.60 -32.82
C ARG A 99 -8.95 -26.13 -33.00
N MET A 100 -9.60 -26.71 -34.02
CA MET A 100 -9.53 -28.15 -34.24
C MET A 100 -8.17 -28.58 -34.79
N GLU A 101 -7.55 -29.57 -34.13
CA GLU A 101 -6.41 -30.31 -34.68
C GLU A 101 -6.86 -31.17 -35.88
N LEU A 102 -6.59 -30.65 -37.08
CA LEU A 102 -6.79 -31.34 -38.34
C LEU A 102 -5.40 -31.66 -38.92
N GLU A 103 -5.20 -32.91 -39.31
CA GLU A 103 -3.98 -33.31 -40.03
C GLU A 103 -3.86 -32.49 -41.32
N SER A 104 -2.66 -31.98 -41.60
CA SER A 104 -2.42 -31.17 -42.81
C SER A 104 -2.71 -32.00 -44.06
N SER A 105 -3.65 -31.50 -44.85
CA SER A 105 -4.02 -32.04 -46.15
C SER A 105 -4.71 -30.92 -46.93
N ALA A 106 -4.64 -30.95 -48.27
CA ALA A 106 -5.23 -29.90 -49.10
C ALA A 106 -6.71 -29.60 -48.75
N GLN A 107 -7.47 -30.63 -48.35
CA GLN A 107 -8.86 -30.47 -47.92
C GLN A 107 -8.98 -29.81 -46.54
N ASN A 108 -8.19 -30.24 -45.56
CA ASN A 108 -8.25 -29.68 -44.21
C ASN A 108 -7.69 -28.25 -44.15
N ASP A 109 -6.65 -27.96 -44.93
CA ASP A 109 -6.09 -26.63 -45.06
C ASP A 109 -7.11 -25.70 -45.73
N ALA A 110 -7.85 -26.16 -46.75
CA ALA A 110 -8.95 -25.39 -47.33
C ALA A 110 -10.09 -25.12 -46.32
N ILE A 111 -10.41 -26.09 -45.45
CA ILE A 111 -11.41 -25.90 -44.37
C ILE A 111 -10.92 -24.84 -43.38
N ARG A 112 -9.67 -24.92 -42.92
CA ARG A 112 -9.06 -23.93 -42.00
C ARG A 112 -8.99 -22.54 -42.63
N SER A 113 -8.48 -22.44 -43.85
CA SER A 113 -8.39 -21.18 -44.60
C SER A 113 -9.76 -20.51 -44.71
N ARG A 114 -10.81 -21.28 -45.02
CA ARG A 114 -12.17 -20.74 -45.12
C ARG A 114 -12.76 -20.38 -43.75
N ALA A 115 -12.49 -21.15 -42.70
CA ALA A 115 -12.94 -20.83 -41.36
C ALA A 115 -12.31 -19.52 -40.85
N TYR A 116 -11.00 -19.34 -41.02
CA TYR A 116 -10.31 -18.10 -40.67
C TYR A 116 -10.86 -16.91 -41.46
N GLU A 117 -11.05 -17.02 -42.78
CA GLU A 117 -11.63 -15.90 -43.54
C GLU A 117 -13.03 -15.52 -43.04
N LEU A 118 -13.91 -16.50 -42.79
CA LEU A 118 -15.24 -16.21 -42.25
C LEU A 118 -15.21 -15.64 -40.83
N LEU A 119 -14.19 -15.98 -40.06
CA LEU A 119 -13.93 -15.41 -38.74
C LEU A 119 -13.48 -13.95 -38.88
N ALA A 120 -12.61 -13.62 -39.84
CA ALA A 120 -12.20 -12.25 -40.13
C ALA A 120 -13.41 -11.36 -40.50
N ASP A 121 -14.37 -11.92 -41.24
CA ASP A 121 -15.61 -11.22 -41.59
C ASP A 121 -16.50 -10.85 -40.37
N GLN A 122 -16.26 -11.45 -39.19
CA GLN A 122 -16.94 -11.09 -37.93
C GLN A 122 -16.33 -9.87 -37.24
N TYR A 123 -15.06 -9.53 -37.55
CA TYR A 123 -14.31 -8.44 -36.90
C TYR A 123 -14.24 -7.17 -37.76
N ARG A 124 -15.36 -6.78 -38.40
CA ARG A 124 -15.38 -5.65 -39.37
C ARG A 124 -15.02 -4.30 -38.78
N GLU A 125 -15.17 -4.14 -37.47
CA GLU A 125 -14.89 -2.90 -36.77
C GLU A 125 -13.41 -2.78 -36.37
N THR A 126 -12.60 -3.84 -36.51
CA THR A 126 -11.18 -3.88 -36.13
C THR A 126 -10.30 -4.36 -37.30
N PRO A 127 -9.93 -3.47 -38.25
CA PRO A 127 -9.16 -3.83 -39.44
C PRO A 127 -7.84 -4.56 -39.16
N SER A 128 -7.14 -4.20 -38.08
CA SER A 128 -5.93 -4.87 -37.56
C SER A 128 -6.18 -6.37 -37.33
N ARG A 129 -7.22 -6.68 -36.55
CA ARG A 129 -7.63 -8.06 -36.25
C ARG A 129 -8.07 -8.82 -37.49
N GLN A 130 -8.74 -8.15 -38.44
CA GLN A 130 -9.09 -8.76 -39.72
C GLN A 130 -7.84 -9.15 -40.53
N VAL A 131 -6.83 -8.29 -40.58
CA VAL A 131 -5.56 -8.55 -41.28
C VAL A 131 -4.89 -9.80 -40.70
N MET A 132 -4.79 -9.92 -39.37
CA MET A 132 -4.18 -11.10 -38.74
C MET A 132 -4.92 -12.40 -39.06
N ILE A 133 -6.25 -12.39 -38.92
CA ILE A 133 -7.07 -13.57 -39.16
C ILE A 133 -7.03 -13.97 -40.64
N LEU A 134 -7.05 -12.99 -41.56
CA LEU A 134 -6.83 -13.24 -42.99
C LEU A 134 -5.42 -13.77 -43.28
N GLY A 135 -4.44 -13.42 -42.46
CA GLY A 135 -3.11 -14.00 -42.49
C GLY A 135 -3.05 -15.48 -42.19
N LYS A 136 -3.70 -15.92 -41.11
CA LYS A 136 -3.88 -17.35 -40.84
C LYS A 136 -4.68 -18.01 -41.97
N ALA A 137 -5.68 -17.33 -42.54
CA ALA A 137 -6.40 -17.84 -43.71
C ALA A 137 -5.47 -18.04 -44.91
N LEU A 138 -4.53 -17.12 -45.15
CA LEU A 138 -3.55 -17.16 -46.23
C LEU A 138 -2.52 -18.28 -46.01
N GLN A 139 -2.10 -18.52 -44.76
CA GLN A 139 -1.21 -19.61 -44.38
C GLN A 139 -1.76 -20.98 -44.81
N PHE A 140 -3.05 -21.22 -44.58
CA PHE A 140 -3.72 -22.48 -44.96
C PHE A 140 -4.24 -22.50 -46.41
N ALA A 141 -4.09 -21.41 -47.18
CA ALA A 141 -4.50 -21.38 -48.57
C ALA A 141 -3.51 -22.15 -49.45
N SER A 142 -3.90 -23.36 -49.86
CA SER A 142 -3.09 -24.25 -50.70
C SER A 142 -3.20 -23.96 -52.20
N ASP A 143 -4.26 -23.30 -52.65
CA ASP A 143 -4.47 -22.89 -54.05
C ASP A 143 -3.97 -21.46 -54.30
N SER A 144 -3.23 -21.25 -55.40
CA SER A 144 -2.62 -19.96 -55.72
C SER A 144 -3.63 -18.84 -55.95
N ALA A 145 -4.78 -19.13 -56.56
CA ALA A 145 -5.79 -18.09 -56.81
C ALA A 145 -6.41 -17.62 -55.49
N ARG A 146 -6.61 -18.56 -54.56
CA ARG A 146 -7.09 -18.26 -53.22
C ARG A 146 -6.10 -17.43 -52.40
N ARG A 147 -4.79 -17.71 -52.52
CA ARG A 147 -3.75 -16.88 -51.89
C ARG A 147 -3.81 -15.44 -52.38
N THR A 148 -3.84 -15.24 -53.69
CA THR A 148 -3.95 -13.89 -54.29
C THR A 148 -5.20 -13.13 -53.84
N GLU A 149 -6.34 -13.82 -53.67
CA GLU A 149 -7.55 -13.22 -53.13
C GLU A 149 -7.35 -12.70 -51.69
N LEU A 150 -6.77 -13.52 -50.81
CA LEU A 150 -6.52 -13.17 -49.42
C LEU A 150 -5.45 -12.09 -49.28
N GLU A 151 -4.39 -12.14 -50.08
CA GLU A 151 -3.36 -11.09 -50.16
C GLU A 151 -3.97 -9.73 -50.57
N THR A 152 -4.93 -9.74 -51.51
CA THR A 152 -5.66 -8.53 -51.90
C THR A 152 -6.50 -7.99 -50.74
N LYS A 153 -7.23 -8.86 -50.03
CA LYS A 153 -8.02 -8.46 -48.86
C LYS A 153 -7.17 -7.88 -47.74
N ILE A 154 -6.01 -8.49 -47.45
CA ILE A 154 -5.05 -7.98 -46.46
C ILE A 154 -4.56 -6.58 -46.87
N SER A 155 -4.16 -6.43 -48.14
CA SER A 155 -3.72 -5.13 -48.66
C SER A 155 -4.81 -4.06 -48.65
N ASP A 156 -6.07 -4.43 -48.93
CA ASP A 156 -7.22 -3.51 -48.92
C ASP A 156 -7.54 -3.00 -47.50
N LEU A 157 -7.21 -3.78 -46.47
CA LEU A 157 -7.34 -3.41 -45.05
C LEU A 157 -6.12 -2.63 -44.52
N GLY A 158 -5.13 -2.33 -45.36
CA GLY A 158 -3.91 -1.62 -44.98
C GLY A 158 -2.80 -2.50 -44.40
N GLY A 159 -2.95 -3.83 -44.40
CA GLY A 159 -1.93 -4.76 -43.94
C GLY A 159 -0.84 -5.02 -44.98
N ASP A 160 0.42 -5.20 -44.53
CA ASP A 160 1.51 -5.63 -45.40
C ASP A 160 1.53 -7.17 -45.53
N VAL A 161 1.36 -7.67 -46.75
CA VAL A 161 1.42 -9.11 -47.07
C VAL A 161 2.74 -9.75 -46.65
N PHE A 162 3.84 -8.99 -46.61
CA PHE A 162 5.14 -9.48 -46.15
C PHE A 162 5.23 -9.67 -44.63
N ALA A 163 4.48 -8.89 -43.84
CA ALA A 163 4.38 -9.08 -42.39
C ALA A 163 3.51 -10.30 -42.02
N VAL A 164 2.63 -10.72 -42.93
CA VAL A 164 1.58 -11.71 -42.68
C VAL A 164 1.93 -13.12 -43.22
N THR A 165 3.07 -13.28 -43.89
CA THR A 165 3.46 -14.58 -44.48
C THR A 165 4.03 -15.53 -43.42
N PHE A 166 3.16 -16.23 -42.71
CA PHE A 166 3.51 -17.32 -41.80
C PHE A 166 4.26 -18.46 -42.52
N GLY A 167 5.32 -18.95 -41.86
CA GLY A 167 6.35 -19.80 -42.43
C GLY A 167 5.89 -21.10 -43.09
N THR A 168 6.47 -21.38 -44.27
CA THR A 168 6.84 -22.74 -44.69
C THR A 168 8.32 -23.03 -44.44
N THR A 169 9.06 -22.09 -43.83
CA THR A 169 10.43 -22.29 -43.36
C THR A 169 10.39 -22.92 -41.98
N ALA A 170 11.19 -23.97 -41.78
CA ALA A 170 11.25 -24.76 -40.55
C ALA A 170 11.49 -23.87 -39.31
N LEU A 171 10.99 -24.30 -38.15
CA LEU A 171 11.18 -23.73 -36.79
C LEU A 171 12.59 -23.19 -36.49
N ASN A 172 13.62 -23.63 -37.21
CA ASN A 172 15.00 -23.18 -37.05
C ASN A 172 15.33 -21.80 -37.68
N ASP A 173 14.42 -21.16 -38.42
CA ASP A 173 14.66 -19.84 -39.01
C ASP A 173 14.10 -18.67 -38.16
N TYR A 174 13.18 -18.90 -37.21
CA TYR A 174 12.72 -17.87 -36.26
C TYR A 174 13.83 -17.54 -35.25
N ALA A 175 14.45 -18.56 -34.63
CA ALA A 175 15.64 -18.43 -33.78
C ALA A 175 16.92 -17.93 -34.50
N ARG A 176 16.84 -17.60 -35.80
CA ARG A 176 17.91 -16.90 -36.55
C ARG A 176 17.54 -15.49 -36.99
N ARG A 177 16.28 -15.10 -36.83
CA ARG A 177 15.74 -13.80 -37.24
C ARG A 177 15.48 -12.86 -36.08
N ASP A 178 15.54 -13.35 -34.86
CA ASP A 178 15.87 -12.55 -33.70
C ASP A 178 17.42 -12.57 -33.52
N PRO A 179 18.15 -11.54 -33.98
CA PRO A 179 19.57 -11.42 -33.71
C PRO A 179 19.87 -10.82 -32.32
N GLY A 180 18.91 -10.74 -31.40
CA GLY A 180 19.01 -10.01 -30.14
C GLY A 180 19.18 -8.50 -30.35
N ALA A 181 18.65 -7.99 -31.47
CA ALA A 181 18.79 -6.58 -31.81
C ALA A 181 17.71 -5.71 -31.16
N ASP A 182 16.60 -6.32 -30.73
CA ASP A 182 15.47 -5.71 -30.04
C ASP A 182 15.34 -6.16 -28.58
N ASP A 183 16.37 -6.78 -27.99
CA ASP A 183 16.53 -7.12 -26.55
C ASP A 183 16.72 -5.90 -25.63
N SER A 184 16.53 -4.69 -26.15
CA SER A 184 16.81 -3.43 -25.47
C SER A 184 15.98 -2.32 -26.10
N CYS A 185 15.56 -1.32 -25.31
CA CYS A 185 14.81 -0.19 -25.85
C CYS A 185 15.63 0.62 -26.88
N LEU A 186 16.96 0.60 -26.79
CA LEU A 186 17.86 1.23 -27.77
C LEU A 186 17.79 0.55 -29.14
N GLY A 187 17.38 -0.72 -29.14
CA GLY A 187 17.17 -1.57 -30.29
C GLY A 187 15.71 -1.66 -30.76
N ALA A 188 14.79 -0.97 -30.08
CA ALA A 188 13.36 -1.08 -30.33
C ALA A 188 13.00 -0.86 -31.80
N VAL A 189 12.24 -1.79 -32.38
CA VAL A 189 11.79 -1.68 -33.77
C VAL A 189 10.64 -0.68 -33.84
N ALA A 190 10.81 0.38 -34.62
CA ALA A 190 9.77 1.40 -34.82
C ALA A 190 8.60 0.85 -35.66
N VAL A 191 7.38 1.01 -35.16
CA VAL A 191 6.14 0.52 -35.79
C VAL A 191 5.15 1.66 -36.02
N SER A 192 4.25 1.48 -36.98
CA SER A 192 3.20 2.46 -37.32
C SER A 192 1.84 1.93 -36.85
N LEU A 193 1.03 2.80 -36.24
CA LEU A 193 -0.29 2.41 -35.73
C LEU A 193 -1.41 2.48 -36.80
N PRO A 194 -2.39 1.55 -36.78
CA PRO A 194 -2.43 0.37 -35.92
C PRO A 194 -1.38 -0.67 -36.34
N HIS A 195 -0.78 -1.34 -35.37
CA HIS A 195 0.26 -2.33 -35.60
C HIS A 195 -0.18 -3.72 -35.15
N ALA A 196 0.24 -4.74 -35.90
CA ALA A 196 0.03 -6.14 -35.54
C ALA A 196 1.18 -6.99 -36.10
N GLU A 197 1.82 -7.80 -35.25
CA GLU A 197 2.90 -8.70 -35.67
C GLU A 197 2.95 -9.97 -34.83
N THR A 198 3.46 -11.07 -35.41
CA THR A 198 3.75 -12.29 -34.65
C THR A 198 5.20 -12.30 -34.22
N MET A 199 5.43 -12.54 -32.94
CA MET A 199 6.73 -12.52 -32.29
C MET A 199 6.96 -13.81 -31.51
N SER A 200 8.19 -14.00 -31.07
CA SER A 200 8.50 -15.02 -30.08
C SER A 200 9.49 -14.46 -29.08
N VAL A 201 9.23 -14.68 -27.79
CA VAL A 201 10.19 -14.43 -26.72
C VAL A 201 10.77 -15.78 -26.32
N GLY A 202 12.08 -15.94 -26.46
CA GLY A 202 12.83 -17.07 -25.98
C GLY A 202 12.97 -17.10 -24.45
N PRO A 203 13.60 -18.16 -23.89
CA PRO A 203 13.92 -18.20 -22.46
C PRO A 203 14.77 -16.99 -22.05
N GLN A 204 14.57 -16.49 -20.82
CA GLN A 204 15.32 -15.34 -20.28
C GLN A 204 16.81 -15.35 -20.68
N PRO A 205 17.35 -14.21 -21.18
CA PRO A 205 16.86 -12.84 -21.02
C PRO A 205 16.31 -12.20 -22.32
N ASP A 206 15.56 -12.94 -23.16
CA ASP A 206 14.99 -12.39 -24.40
C ASP A 206 13.83 -11.43 -24.07
N HIS A 207 13.91 -10.20 -24.59
CA HIS A 207 12.87 -9.19 -24.49
C HIS A 207 12.64 -8.59 -25.87
N ASN A 208 11.39 -8.36 -26.22
CA ASN A 208 11.05 -7.89 -27.54
C ASN A 208 10.56 -6.44 -27.47
N TRP A 209 11.36 -5.50 -27.99
CA TRP A 209 11.06 -4.08 -27.91
C TRP A 209 10.49 -3.48 -29.20
N ARG A 210 9.40 -2.72 -29.07
CA ARG A 210 8.80 -1.89 -30.13
C ARG A 210 8.72 -0.44 -29.71
N SER A 211 8.80 0.47 -30.67
CA SER A 211 8.53 1.89 -30.43
C SER A 211 7.45 2.40 -31.40
N PHE A 212 6.60 3.30 -30.94
CA PHE A 212 5.59 3.94 -31.78
C PHE A 212 5.45 5.42 -31.44
N ASP A 213 5.13 6.23 -32.46
CA ASP A 213 4.92 7.67 -32.29
C ASP A 213 3.43 7.98 -32.22
N LEU A 214 3.01 8.68 -31.17
CA LEU A 214 1.73 9.38 -31.12
C LEU A 214 1.91 10.80 -31.64
N LEU A 215 1.19 11.14 -32.71
CA LEU A 215 1.24 12.47 -33.33
C LEU A 215 0.09 13.35 -32.81
N GLY A 216 0.36 14.63 -32.62
CA GLY A 216 -0.63 15.61 -32.14
C GLY A 216 0.01 16.92 -31.71
N ALA A 217 -0.79 17.96 -31.49
CA ALA A 217 -0.34 19.14 -30.75
C ALA A 217 -0.20 18.79 -29.25
N PRO A 218 0.59 19.53 -28.45
CA PRO A 218 0.80 19.21 -27.02
C PRO A 218 -0.46 19.07 -26.13
N GLY A 219 -1.63 19.47 -26.63
CA GLY A 219 -2.92 19.25 -25.95
C GLY A 219 -3.80 18.13 -26.53
N ASP A 220 -3.33 17.42 -27.56
CA ASP A 220 -4.01 16.27 -28.15
C ASP A 220 -3.50 15.00 -27.49
N GLY A 221 -4.36 14.21 -26.87
CA GLY A 221 -4.04 12.91 -26.31
C GLY A 221 -4.71 11.75 -27.06
N HIS A 222 -4.19 10.54 -26.84
CA HIS A 222 -4.74 9.30 -27.41
C HIS A 222 -4.90 8.23 -26.34
N PHE A 223 -5.97 7.46 -26.44
CA PHE A 223 -6.08 6.18 -25.73
C PHE A 223 -5.46 5.09 -26.61
N VAL A 224 -4.54 4.32 -26.07
CA VAL A 224 -3.86 3.21 -26.75
C VAL A 224 -4.18 1.90 -26.05
N THR A 225 -4.52 0.87 -26.82
CA THR A 225 -4.59 -0.52 -26.37
C THR A 225 -3.40 -1.29 -26.92
N ILE A 226 -2.76 -2.06 -26.05
CA ILE A 226 -1.61 -2.92 -26.35
C ILE A 226 -1.97 -4.31 -25.85
N GLU A 227 -1.93 -5.33 -26.69
CA GLU A 227 -2.36 -6.69 -26.34
C GLU A 227 -1.42 -7.73 -26.94
N THR A 228 -1.03 -8.73 -26.14
CA THR A 228 -0.37 -9.95 -26.63
C THR A 228 -1.40 -11.08 -26.70
N ILE A 229 -1.42 -11.81 -27.80
CA ILE A 229 -2.34 -12.93 -28.02
C ILE A 229 -1.50 -14.19 -28.21
N SER A 230 -1.45 -15.03 -27.18
CA SER A 230 -0.79 -16.34 -27.22
C SER A 230 -1.28 -17.17 -28.41
N ASP A 231 -0.36 -17.86 -29.10
CA ASP A 231 -0.71 -18.78 -30.18
C ASP A 231 -1.24 -20.14 -29.67
N MET A 232 -1.10 -20.40 -28.36
CA MET A 232 -1.66 -21.53 -27.61
C MET A 232 -2.57 -21.06 -26.46
N PRO A 233 -3.67 -20.34 -26.75
CA PRO A 233 -4.52 -19.78 -25.71
C PRO A 233 -5.13 -20.89 -24.84
N GLY A 234 -4.93 -20.77 -23.52
CA GLY A 234 -5.49 -21.67 -22.50
C GLY A 234 -4.66 -22.92 -22.15
N THR A 235 -3.43 -23.06 -22.67
CA THR A 235 -2.51 -24.14 -22.24
C THR A 235 -1.70 -23.79 -20.99
N GLY A 236 -1.54 -22.50 -20.70
CA GLY A 236 -0.70 -21.99 -19.59
C GLY A 236 0.78 -22.21 -19.78
N THR A 237 1.20 -22.37 -21.02
CA THR A 237 2.60 -22.53 -21.40
C THR A 237 3.19 -21.29 -22.02
N ASP A 238 2.36 -20.41 -22.59
CA ASP A 238 2.81 -19.26 -23.36
C ASP A 238 2.25 -18.01 -22.69
N ASP A 239 3.01 -17.52 -21.73
CA ASP A 239 2.64 -16.40 -20.87
C ASP A 239 3.62 -15.24 -21.11
N THR A 240 3.10 -14.06 -21.36
CA THR A 240 3.92 -12.89 -21.71
C THR A 240 3.70 -11.79 -20.68
N ASP A 241 4.74 -11.10 -20.27
CA ASP A 241 4.59 -9.81 -19.61
C ASP A 241 4.65 -8.66 -20.64
N LEU A 242 3.94 -7.58 -20.35
CA LEU A 242 3.79 -6.43 -21.23
C LEU A 242 4.03 -5.16 -20.42
N ALA A 243 4.98 -4.34 -20.86
CA ALA A 243 5.23 -3.02 -20.29
C ALA A 243 5.14 -1.92 -21.35
N LEU A 244 4.63 -0.76 -20.96
CA LEU A 244 4.57 0.46 -21.76
C LEU A 244 5.40 1.56 -21.10
N TRP A 245 6.21 2.26 -21.88
CA TRP A 245 7.14 3.28 -21.41
C TRP A 245 6.98 4.61 -22.18
N ASP A 246 7.18 5.75 -21.52
CA ASP A 246 7.14 7.11 -22.11
C ASP A 246 8.47 7.55 -22.74
N GLY A 247 9.47 6.66 -22.65
CA GLY A 247 10.82 6.83 -23.17
C GLY A 247 11.55 5.49 -23.13
N CYS A 248 12.81 5.51 -23.54
CA CYS A 248 13.67 4.34 -23.51
C CYS A 248 14.25 4.21 -22.08
N PRO A 249 13.98 3.16 -21.28
CA PRO A 249 14.49 3.03 -19.91
C PRO A 249 16.02 3.15 -19.79
N GLU A 250 16.78 2.68 -20.78
CA GLU A 250 18.24 2.90 -20.84
C GLU A 250 18.64 4.39 -21.02
N ASN A 251 17.70 5.29 -21.28
CA ASN A 251 17.85 6.74 -21.35
C ASN A 251 16.84 7.48 -20.44
N ASP A 252 16.59 6.95 -19.24
CA ASP A 252 15.73 7.55 -18.22
C ASP A 252 14.23 7.63 -18.62
N GLY A 253 13.77 6.73 -19.49
CA GLY A 253 12.33 6.56 -19.78
C GLY A 253 11.59 5.91 -18.62
N ASN A 254 10.38 6.38 -18.32
CA ASN A 254 9.55 5.89 -17.23
C ASN A 254 8.55 4.84 -17.72
N MET A 255 8.30 3.84 -16.88
CA MET A 255 7.23 2.87 -17.13
C MET A 255 5.88 3.52 -16.82
N ILE A 256 4.95 3.47 -17.76
CA ILE A 256 3.59 4.00 -17.67
C ILE A 256 2.62 2.94 -17.15
N ALA A 257 2.77 1.71 -17.64
CA ALA A 257 1.85 0.62 -17.33
C ALA A 257 2.54 -0.73 -17.51
N PHE A 258 2.12 -1.70 -16.69
CA PHE A 258 2.55 -3.09 -16.75
C PHE A 258 1.32 -3.99 -16.65
N ASN A 259 1.27 -5.03 -17.48
CA ASN A 259 0.31 -6.11 -17.33
C ASN A 259 1.00 -7.45 -17.63
N GLN A 260 0.73 -8.44 -16.78
CA GLN A 260 1.34 -9.75 -16.83
C GLN A 260 0.36 -10.87 -17.22
N ASP A 261 -0.96 -10.67 -17.09
CA ASP A 261 -2.00 -11.56 -17.63
C ASP A 261 -3.42 -10.95 -17.52
N ILE A 262 -4.34 -11.49 -18.31
CA ILE A 262 -5.79 -11.30 -18.10
C ILE A 262 -6.33 -12.58 -17.44
N PRO A 263 -7.10 -12.50 -16.34
CA PRO A 263 -7.64 -13.69 -15.69
C PRO A 263 -8.38 -14.64 -16.64
N GLY A 264 -7.77 -15.78 -16.95
CA GLY A 264 -8.33 -16.85 -17.79
C GLY A 264 -7.87 -16.88 -19.24
N ASP A 265 -7.00 -15.96 -19.67
CA ASP A 265 -6.32 -15.99 -20.96
C ASP A 265 -4.86 -15.54 -20.73
N PHE A 266 -3.88 -16.29 -21.20
CA PHE A 266 -2.43 -16.00 -21.00
C PHE A 266 -1.98 -14.88 -21.96
N THR A 267 -2.78 -13.82 -21.98
CA THR A 267 -2.69 -12.65 -22.83
C THR A 267 -2.49 -11.46 -21.91
N SER A 268 -1.49 -10.66 -22.18
CA SER A 268 -1.26 -9.41 -21.47
C SER A 268 -1.88 -8.26 -22.22
N ARG A 269 -2.58 -7.36 -21.51
CA ARG A 269 -3.29 -6.25 -22.14
C ARG A 269 -3.19 -4.96 -21.35
N ILE A 270 -2.62 -3.92 -21.96
CA ILE A 270 -2.62 -2.57 -21.43
C ILE A 270 -3.70 -1.76 -22.14
N GLU A 271 -4.64 -1.21 -21.36
CA GLU A 271 -5.51 -0.11 -21.78
C GLU A 271 -4.96 1.17 -21.15
N SER A 272 -4.22 1.96 -21.94
CA SER A 272 -3.58 3.17 -21.43
C SER A 272 -4.60 4.26 -21.07
N GLY A 273 -4.19 5.15 -20.17
CA GLY A 273 -4.82 6.45 -19.99
C GLY A 273 -4.63 7.35 -21.21
N CYS A 274 -4.91 8.64 -21.03
CA CYS A 274 -4.75 9.62 -22.10
C CYS A 274 -3.26 9.95 -22.33
N LEU A 275 -2.63 9.39 -23.36
CA LEU A 275 -1.21 9.55 -23.67
C LEU A 275 -0.95 10.80 -24.54
N ARG A 276 0.06 11.59 -24.18
CA ARG A 276 0.52 12.80 -24.93
C ARG A 276 1.17 12.43 -26.26
N PRO A 277 1.28 13.36 -27.23
CA PRO A 277 2.08 13.12 -28.41
C PRO A 277 3.54 12.94 -27.99
N GLY A 278 4.16 11.86 -28.45
CA GLY A 278 5.47 11.41 -28.00
C GLY A 278 5.83 10.06 -28.60
N THR A 279 7.06 9.62 -28.36
CA THR A 279 7.53 8.28 -28.73
C THR A 279 7.39 7.39 -27.51
N TYR A 280 6.65 6.29 -27.65
CA TYR A 280 6.42 5.31 -26.60
C TYR A 280 7.11 4.00 -26.94
N TYR A 281 7.46 3.24 -25.92
CA TYR A 281 8.10 1.94 -26.07
C TYR A 281 7.23 0.84 -25.46
N VAL A 282 7.12 -0.28 -26.16
CA VAL A 282 6.46 -1.49 -25.69
C VAL A 282 7.52 -2.54 -25.53
N GLU A 283 7.56 -3.13 -24.34
CA GLU A 283 8.38 -4.28 -24.02
C GLU A 283 7.47 -5.49 -23.87
N VAL A 284 7.86 -6.60 -24.49
CA VAL A 284 7.22 -7.89 -24.28
C VAL A 284 8.27 -8.91 -23.87
N GLY A 285 8.13 -9.49 -22.69
CA GLY A 285 8.97 -10.59 -22.21
C GLY A 285 8.15 -11.87 -22.00
N GLY A 286 8.85 -12.94 -21.61
CA GLY A 286 8.26 -14.24 -21.29
C GLY A 286 8.13 -14.39 -19.77
N PHE A 287 6.94 -14.74 -19.29
CA PHE A 287 6.67 -14.89 -17.88
C PHE A 287 6.92 -16.33 -17.42
N PHE A 288 7.94 -16.52 -16.56
CA PHE A 288 8.34 -17.80 -15.97
C PHE A 288 8.72 -18.97 -16.91
N ASP A 289 8.75 -18.80 -18.25
CA ASP A 289 9.24 -19.87 -19.12
C ASP A 289 10.78 -19.86 -19.23
N ILE A 290 11.41 -20.91 -18.68
CA ILE A 290 12.85 -21.15 -18.72
C ILE A 290 13.27 -22.11 -19.86
N SER A 291 12.34 -22.59 -20.69
CA SER A 291 12.63 -23.72 -21.57
C SER A 291 11.96 -23.72 -22.95
N THR A 292 10.82 -23.06 -23.14
CA THR A 292 10.15 -22.97 -24.43
C THR A 292 10.01 -21.52 -24.87
N PRO A 293 10.30 -21.19 -26.15
CA PRO A 293 9.97 -19.87 -26.68
C PRO A 293 8.45 -19.71 -26.76
N ASP A 294 7.95 -18.64 -26.18
CA ASP A 294 6.54 -18.26 -26.22
C ASP A 294 6.28 -17.57 -27.55
N ASN A 295 5.24 -18.00 -28.28
CA ASN A 295 4.86 -17.34 -29.54
C ASN A 295 3.54 -16.59 -29.33
N PHE A 296 3.52 -15.32 -29.73
CA PHE A 296 2.36 -14.47 -29.54
C PHE A 296 2.19 -13.49 -30.71
N ASP A 297 0.96 -13.01 -30.89
CA ASP A 297 0.66 -11.87 -31.75
C ASP A 297 0.60 -10.60 -30.88
N LEU A 298 1.43 -9.59 -31.16
CA LEU A 298 1.39 -8.27 -30.52
C LEU A 298 0.48 -7.32 -31.34
N GLU A 299 -0.53 -6.74 -30.72
CA GLU A 299 -1.42 -5.72 -31.29
C GLU A 299 -1.24 -4.37 -30.56
N ILE A 300 -1.11 -3.27 -31.32
CA ILE A 300 -1.06 -1.89 -30.79
C ILE A 300 -2.05 -1.02 -31.57
N GLU A 301 -3.05 -0.46 -30.90
CA GLU A 301 -4.14 0.29 -31.54
C GLU A 301 -4.51 1.58 -30.77
N ILE A 302 -4.72 2.69 -31.50
CA ILE A 302 -5.35 3.88 -30.95
C ILE A 302 -6.86 3.63 -30.87
N THR A 303 -7.40 3.55 -29.67
CA THR A 303 -8.82 3.27 -29.43
C THR A 303 -9.66 4.53 -29.24
N GLY A 304 -9.02 5.69 -29.06
CA GLY A 304 -9.71 6.97 -28.96
C GLY A 304 -8.76 8.17 -28.90
N THR A 305 -9.35 9.36 -28.92
CA THR A 305 -8.65 10.63 -28.68
C THR A 305 -9.20 11.27 -27.42
N CYS A 306 -8.37 12.07 -26.77
CA CYS A 306 -8.71 12.83 -25.56
C CYS A 306 -8.01 14.19 -25.64
N GLU A 307 -8.52 15.18 -24.91
CA GLU A 307 -7.82 16.46 -24.76
C GLU A 307 -6.96 16.38 -23.50
N ILE A 308 -5.65 16.62 -23.64
CA ILE A 308 -4.74 16.74 -22.52
C ILE A 308 -4.60 18.22 -22.22
N PRO A 309 -5.09 18.69 -21.06
CA PRO A 309 -4.96 20.10 -20.73
C PRO A 309 -3.47 20.48 -20.68
N LEU A 310 -3.13 21.66 -21.19
CA LEU A 310 -1.77 22.21 -21.11
C LEU A 310 -1.33 22.28 -19.62
N PHE A 311 -0.03 22.14 -19.36
CA PHE A 311 0.69 21.93 -18.08
C PHE A 311 0.30 22.75 -16.82
N ASP A 312 -0.68 23.65 -16.88
CA ASP A 312 -1.20 24.43 -15.73
C ASP A 312 -2.73 24.66 -15.83
N SER A 313 -3.35 24.18 -16.92
CA SER A 313 -4.82 24.29 -17.08
C SER A 313 -5.59 23.27 -16.24
N TYR A 314 -4.90 22.47 -15.42
CA TYR A 314 -5.54 21.55 -14.49
C TYR A 314 -5.85 22.18 -13.14
N GLU A 315 -5.09 23.12 -12.58
CA GLU A 315 -5.35 23.49 -11.18
C GLU A 315 -5.35 25.01 -10.92
N PRO A 316 -6.53 25.66 -10.79
CA PRO A 316 -6.61 26.95 -10.11
C PRO A 316 -6.24 26.86 -8.62
N ASP A 317 -5.80 25.70 -8.14
CA ASP A 317 -5.65 25.30 -6.74
C ASP A 317 -4.47 25.94 -6.02
N ASN A 318 -3.72 26.80 -6.70
CA ASN A 318 -2.78 27.80 -6.20
C ASN A 318 -3.27 28.68 -5.01
N SER A 319 -4.51 28.46 -4.56
CA SER A 319 -5.06 29.01 -3.34
C SER A 319 -6.04 28.02 -2.71
N ARG A 320 -6.17 28.06 -1.39
CA ARG A 320 -7.18 27.30 -0.61
C ARG A 320 -8.58 27.31 -1.24
N ALA A 321 -9.02 28.46 -1.75
CA ALA A 321 -10.36 28.64 -2.32
C ALA A 321 -10.62 27.79 -3.57
N ASN A 322 -9.55 27.31 -4.19
CA ASN A 322 -9.57 26.51 -5.41
C ASN A 322 -8.97 25.11 -5.17
N ALA A 323 -8.73 24.73 -3.91
CA ALA A 323 -8.14 23.45 -3.56
C ALA A 323 -8.86 22.29 -4.27
N ALA A 324 -8.09 21.41 -4.90
CA ALA A 324 -8.64 20.28 -5.62
C ALA A 324 -9.14 19.21 -4.64
N LYS A 325 -10.40 18.78 -4.81
CA LYS A 325 -11.03 17.82 -3.89
C LYS A 325 -10.51 16.40 -4.13
N ILE A 326 -10.01 15.77 -3.08
CA ILE A 326 -9.62 14.37 -2.98
C ILE A 326 -10.69 13.62 -2.16
N GLY A 327 -11.09 12.44 -2.62
CA GLY A 327 -11.89 11.49 -1.84
C GLY A 327 -13.40 11.57 -2.04
N PHE A 328 -13.90 12.23 -3.10
CA PHE A 328 -15.31 12.10 -3.46
C PHE A 328 -15.51 10.79 -4.22
N PRO A 329 -16.26 9.80 -3.67
CA PRO A 329 -16.61 8.62 -4.45
C PRO A 329 -17.39 9.08 -5.67
N THR A 330 -16.77 9.00 -6.84
CA THR A 330 -17.48 9.17 -8.11
C THR A 330 -18.59 8.11 -8.11
N PRO A 331 -19.87 8.50 -8.23
CA PRO A 331 -20.98 7.55 -8.14
C PRO A 331 -20.97 6.68 -9.40
N THR A 332 -20.20 5.59 -9.39
CA THR A 332 -20.19 4.61 -10.48
C THR A 332 -21.24 3.54 -10.20
N SER A 333 -22.08 3.34 -11.21
CA SER A 333 -23.07 2.28 -11.27
C SER A 333 -22.42 0.91 -11.12
N GLY A 334 -22.81 0.19 -10.07
CA GLY A 334 -22.76 -1.26 -9.88
C GLY A 334 -21.66 -2.08 -10.58
N TYR A 335 -20.82 -2.70 -9.75
CA TYR A 335 -19.85 -3.78 -10.05
C TYR A 335 -18.39 -3.37 -10.35
N ALA A 336 -17.78 -2.54 -9.50
CA ALA A 336 -16.32 -2.53 -9.32
C ALA A 336 -15.99 -3.06 -7.92
N PHE A 337 -15.38 -4.25 -7.85
CA PHE A 337 -14.69 -4.75 -6.66
C PHE A 337 -13.22 -4.28 -6.75
N GLY A 338 -12.70 -3.59 -5.73
CA GLY A 338 -11.25 -3.62 -5.44
C GLY A 338 -10.40 -2.33 -5.48
N ARG A 339 -10.94 -1.11 -5.65
CA ARG A 339 -10.17 0.12 -5.33
C ARG A 339 -10.72 0.72 -4.04
N ALA A 340 -10.11 0.36 -2.92
CA ALA A 340 -10.48 0.80 -1.58
C ALA A 340 -9.49 1.86 -1.06
N ASN A 341 -10.03 2.95 -0.50
CA ASN A 341 -9.41 3.80 0.52
C ASN A 341 -8.16 4.65 0.20
N SER A 342 -7.67 4.67 -1.04
CA SER A 342 -6.70 5.66 -1.50
C SER A 342 -7.21 6.32 -2.78
N GLU A 343 -7.18 7.66 -2.80
CA GLU A 343 -7.27 8.43 -4.04
C GLU A 343 -5.88 9.00 -4.31
N ILE A 344 -5.49 8.87 -5.56
CA ILE A 344 -4.19 9.23 -6.12
C ILE A 344 -4.46 10.42 -7.04
N GLN A 345 -3.83 11.56 -6.78
CA GLN A 345 -3.86 12.70 -7.69
C GLN A 345 -2.46 13.00 -8.20
N SER A 346 -2.26 12.86 -9.51
CA SER A 346 -1.06 13.34 -10.19
C SER A 346 -1.18 14.85 -10.38
N ARG A 347 -0.21 15.59 -9.87
CA ARG A 347 -0.12 17.05 -9.87
C ARG A 347 1.22 17.49 -10.41
N SER A 348 1.36 18.77 -10.71
CA SER A 348 2.57 19.31 -11.34
C SER A 348 2.89 20.67 -10.76
N MET A 349 4.09 20.84 -10.20
CA MET A 349 4.56 22.13 -9.75
C MET A 349 5.33 22.84 -10.87
N VAL A 350 4.81 23.95 -11.34
CA VAL A 350 5.43 24.84 -12.31
C VAL A 350 6.17 25.95 -11.58
N ASN A 351 7.50 25.93 -11.65
CA ASN A 351 8.28 27.06 -11.16
C ASN A 351 7.86 28.34 -11.90
N PRO A 352 7.37 29.39 -11.21
CA PRO A 352 6.97 30.61 -11.88
C PRO A 352 8.18 31.19 -12.60
N GLU A 353 7.99 31.65 -13.85
CA GLU A 353 9.06 32.27 -14.64
C GLU A 353 9.59 33.58 -14.00
N ARG A 354 9.01 34.04 -12.88
CA ARG A 354 9.39 35.28 -12.20
C ARG A 354 9.63 35.11 -10.70
N GLU A 355 10.69 35.75 -10.22
CA GLU A 355 11.13 35.78 -8.81
C GLU A 355 10.12 36.43 -7.83
N ASP A 356 9.08 37.13 -8.32
CA ASP A 356 8.09 37.83 -7.48
C ASP A 356 6.74 37.10 -7.33
N GLU A 357 6.55 36.00 -8.05
CA GLU A 357 5.42 35.10 -7.85
C GLU A 357 5.87 34.04 -6.83
N LEU A 358 5.17 33.97 -5.70
CA LEU A 358 5.28 32.83 -4.78
C LEU A 358 5.15 31.56 -5.64
N GLY A 359 6.06 30.60 -5.47
CA GLY A 359 6.11 29.38 -6.28
C GLY A 359 4.76 28.69 -6.40
N ASP A 360 4.60 27.76 -7.36
CA ASP A 360 3.40 26.93 -7.42
C ASP A 360 3.12 26.32 -6.05
N VAL A 361 1.91 26.55 -5.55
CA VAL A 361 1.46 26.08 -4.24
C VAL A 361 0.19 25.29 -4.47
N ASP A 362 0.32 23.98 -4.49
CA ASP A 362 -0.82 23.14 -4.79
C ASP A 362 -1.62 22.89 -3.51
N TRP A 363 -2.93 23.08 -3.58
CA TRP A 363 -3.85 22.81 -2.49
C TRP A 363 -4.76 21.65 -2.84
N ALA A 364 -4.88 20.71 -1.91
CA ALA A 364 -5.86 19.66 -1.96
C ALA A 364 -6.85 19.76 -0.81
N GLU A 365 -8.09 19.32 -1.01
CA GLU A 365 -9.14 19.31 0.01
C GLU A 365 -9.68 17.90 0.19
N PHE A 366 -9.82 17.41 1.41
CA PHE A 366 -10.43 16.10 1.65
C PHE A 366 -11.33 16.08 2.89
N SER A 367 -12.36 15.23 2.83
CA SER A 367 -13.31 15.03 3.92
C SER A 367 -13.15 13.66 4.55
N LEU A 368 -13.31 13.58 5.87
CA LEU A 368 -13.30 12.30 6.59
C LEU A 368 -14.69 11.95 7.10
N ASN A 369 -15.16 10.73 6.78
CA ASN A 369 -16.46 10.24 7.21
C ASN A 369 -16.43 9.52 8.57
N GLN A 370 -15.24 9.29 9.12
CA GLN A 370 -14.95 8.73 10.44
C GLN A 370 -13.55 9.19 10.89
N ASN A 371 -13.19 8.97 12.14
CA ASN A 371 -11.82 9.18 12.59
C ASN A 371 -10.93 8.15 11.92
N SER A 372 -9.83 8.60 11.34
CA SER A 372 -9.01 7.78 10.44
C SER A 372 -7.55 8.14 10.58
N LEU A 373 -6.71 7.11 10.64
CA LEU A 373 -5.27 7.28 10.49
C LEU A 373 -5.01 7.60 9.02
N MET A 374 -4.53 8.79 8.78
CA MET A 374 -4.28 9.34 7.46
C MET A 374 -2.80 9.26 7.19
N LEU A 375 -2.48 8.67 6.04
CA LEU A 375 -1.14 8.70 5.49
C LEU A 375 -1.19 9.57 4.23
N ILE A 376 -0.46 10.68 4.27
CA ILE A 376 -0.45 11.69 3.22
C ILE A 376 0.97 11.79 2.70
N GLY A 377 1.21 11.50 1.42
CA GLY A 377 2.56 11.51 0.88
C GLY A 377 2.64 12.06 -0.55
N THR A 378 3.81 12.57 -0.92
CA THR A 378 4.23 12.79 -2.30
C THR A 378 5.19 11.65 -2.71
N ASP A 379 4.96 10.95 -3.82
CA ASP A 379 5.68 9.71 -4.22
C ASP A 379 7.22 9.85 -4.31
N GLU A 380 8.07 8.94 -3.75
CA GLU A 380 8.43 7.55 -4.16
C GLU A 380 8.11 6.43 -3.12
N GLN A 381 7.37 6.71 -2.05
CA GLN A 381 7.28 5.81 -0.88
C GLN A 381 6.06 4.88 -0.82
N PHE A 382 5.12 4.99 -1.78
CA PHE A 382 4.05 4.00 -1.93
C PHE A 382 4.31 3.14 -3.16
N PRO A 383 4.22 1.79 -3.09
CA PRO A 383 4.25 0.96 -4.28
C PRO A 383 2.98 1.25 -5.09
N THR A 384 3.06 2.25 -5.95
CA THR A 384 2.01 2.67 -6.87
C THR A 384 2.53 2.70 -8.29
N PHE A 385 1.64 3.04 -9.21
CA PHE A 385 1.75 2.83 -10.66
C PHE A 385 2.99 3.47 -11.32
N PHE A 386 3.74 4.34 -10.63
CA PHE A 386 4.91 5.07 -11.13
C PHE A 386 6.19 4.76 -10.32
N ASN A 387 6.62 3.50 -10.29
CA ASN A 387 7.97 3.17 -9.80
C ASN A 387 9.03 3.81 -10.72
N GLY A 388 9.63 4.94 -10.34
CA GLY A 388 10.90 5.35 -10.94
C GLY A 388 11.26 6.83 -11.10
N PHE A 389 10.87 7.74 -10.20
CA PHE A 389 11.37 9.13 -10.21
C PHE A 389 12.85 9.28 -9.76
N THR A 390 13.73 8.32 -10.11
CA THR A 390 15.17 8.40 -9.86
C THR A 390 15.87 9.27 -10.90
N SER A 391 15.58 10.57 -10.91
CA SER A 391 16.47 11.49 -11.61
C SER A 391 17.84 11.38 -10.92
N GLY A 392 18.89 10.97 -11.64
CA GLY A 392 20.27 10.88 -11.13
C GLY A 392 20.89 12.23 -10.72
N SER A 393 20.05 13.24 -10.50
CA SER A 393 20.42 14.52 -9.91
C SER A 393 20.43 14.37 -8.39
N PRO A 394 21.57 14.61 -7.71
CA PRO A 394 21.61 14.69 -6.24
C PRO A 394 20.87 15.92 -5.67
N PHE A 395 20.03 16.57 -6.48
CA PHE A 395 19.20 17.72 -6.14
C PHE A 395 17.74 17.43 -6.52
N ALA A 396 17.26 16.21 -6.32
CA ALA A 396 15.84 15.94 -6.47
C ALA A 396 15.04 16.92 -5.62
N THR A 397 13.96 17.39 -6.21
CA THR A 397 13.14 18.47 -5.72
C THR A 397 12.32 17.94 -4.55
N ASP A 398 12.78 18.24 -3.36
CA ASP A 398 12.08 17.94 -2.11
C ASP A 398 10.80 18.78 -2.01
N THR A 399 9.82 18.30 -1.25
CA THR A 399 8.56 18.99 -1.01
C THR A 399 8.46 19.44 0.44
N ILE A 400 7.55 20.37 0.71
CA ILE A 400 7.07 20.66 2.05
C ILE A 400 5.58 20.40 2.01
N MET A 401 5.12 19.53 2.91
CA MET A 401 3.71 19.24 3.05
C MET A 401 3.17 19.85 4.34
N GLY A 402 2.10 20.63 4.24
CA GLY A 402 1.37 21.18 5.39
C GLY A 402 -0.08 20.73 5.39
N VAL A 403 -0.62 20.34 6.54
CA VAL A 403 -2.05 20.01 6.71
C VAL A 403 -2.74 21.15 7.44
N PHE A 404 -3.89 21.59 6.93
CA PHE A 404 -4.69 22.71 7.44
C PHE A 404 -6.16 22.30 7.56
N PHE A 405 -6.96 23.17 8.18
CA PHE A 405 -8.41 23.00 8.26
C PHE A 405 -9.12 24.22 7.64
N GLU A 406 -10.02 23.99 6.68
CA GLU A 406 -10.57 24.98 5.74
C GLU A 406 -11.12 26.25 6.41
N ASN A 407 -11.77 26.08 7.57
CA ASN A 407 -12.46 27.16 8.28
C ASN A 407 -11.70 27.70 9.49
N GLU A 408 -10.43 27.33 9.68
CA GLU A 408 -9.63 28.00 10.69
C GLU A 408 -9.38 29.45 10.27
N PRO A 409 -9.84 30.45 11.06
CA PRO A 409 -9.45 31.81 10.84
C PRO A 409 -7.96 31.87 11.12
N ASP A 410 -7.16 32.09 10.08
CA ASP A 410 -5.72 32.32 10.10
C ASP A 410 -5.28 32.88 11.47
N TYR A 411 -4.87 31.99 12.38
CA TYR A 411 -4.81 32.32 13.82
C TYR A 411 -3.67 33.33 14.11
N GLY A 412 -2.84 33.62 13.10
CA GLY A 412 -1.93 34.76 13.08
C GLY A 412 -2.60 36.13 12.94
N GLY A 413 -3.94 36.22 12.82
CA GLY A 413 -4.55 37.43 12.25
C GLY A 413 -5.93 37.85 12.74
N ARG A 414 -6.29 37.75 14.03
CA ARG A 414 -7.43 38.55 14.56
C ARG A 414 -7.19 40.07 14.60
N CYS A 415 -6.27 40.59 13.78
CA CYS A 415 -6.15 42.01 13.47
C CYS A 415 -6.75 42.40 12.12
N ASN A 416 -7.30 41.48 11.32
CA ASN A 416 -7.71 41.77 9.94
C ASN A 416 -9.24 41.62 9.73
N GLN A 417 -10.02 42.64 10.13
CA GLN A 417 -11.40 42.81 9.65
C GLN A 417 -11.45 43.89 8.56
N SER A 418 -11.99 43.52 7.39
CA SER A 418 -11.98 44.26 6.12
C SER A 418 -12.82 45.56 6.07
N ASN A 419 -13.36 46.04 7.20
CA ASN A 419 -14.23 47.21 7.23
C ASN A 419 -13.58 48.48 7.83
N GLN A 420 -12.28 48.47 8.12
CA GLN A 420 -11.53 49.67 8.50
C GLN A 420 -10.24 49.77 7.68
N ASP A 421 -10.13 50.80 6.84
CA ASP A 421 -8.95 51.10 6.01
C ASP A 421 -7.67 51.23 6.87
N PHE A 422 -6.81 50.20 6.98
CA PHE A 422 -5.36 50.32 7.24
C PHE A 422 -4.57 49.02 6.90
N MET A 423 -3.25 49.21 6.76
CA MET A 423 -2.24 48.52 5.93
C MET A 423 -1.54 47.28 6.57
N PRO A 424 -0.69 46.52 5.81
CA PRO A 424 -0.30 45.14 6.10
C PRO A 424 0.76 44.98 7.20
N ALA A 425 0.98 43.73 7.61
CA ALA A 425 1.94 43.27 8.61
C ALA A 425 3.26 44.05 8.63
N CYS A 426 3.68 44.50 9.82
CA CYS A 426 4.97 45.17 10.03
C CYS A 426 6.05 44.13 10.34
N ARG A 427 7.11 44.06 9.52
CA ARG A 427 8.22 43.09 9.68
C ARG A 427 9.18 43.43 10.82
N THR A 428 9.22 44.68 11.31
CA THR A 428 10.12 45.10 12.40
C THR A 428 9.42 46.02 13.41
N ASP A 429 9.89 45.99 14.68
CA ASP A 429 9.47 46.93 15.75
C ASP A 429 9.63 48.42 15.35
N ALA A 430 10.52 48.71 14.39
CA ALA A 430 10.76 50.07 13.90
C ALA A 430 9.71 50.55 12.88
N ASP A 431 8.93 49.63 12.30
CA ASP A 431 7.93 49.93 11.26
C ASP A 431 6.49 49.97 11.82
N CYS A 432 6.28 49.54 13.07
CA CYS A 432 5.02 49.72 13.77
C CYS A 432 4.84 51.19 14.16
N PRO A 433 3.71 51.85 13.83
CA PRO A 433 3.40 53.14 14.43
C PRO A 433 3.29 52.97 15.96
N ASP A 434 3.93 53.88 16.71
CA ASP A 434 3.82 53.97 18.17
C ASP A 434 2.34 53.79 18.58
N PRO A 435 2.02 52.91 19.56
CA PRO A 435 0.64 52.64 19.93
C PRO A 435 -0.02 53.96 20.32
N LEU A 436 -0.96 54.41 19.50
CA LEU A 436 -1.72 55.64 19.72
C LEU A 436 -2.42 55.53 21.08
N ASP A 437 -1.90 56.27 22.07
CA ASP A 437 -2.52 56.69 23.32
C ASP A 437 -3.55 55.72 23.95
N GLY A 438 -3.07 54.57 24.41
CA GLY A 438 -3.70 53.75 25.44
C GLY A 438 -4.47 52.51 24.96
N PRO A 439 -4.44 51.40 25.73
CA PRO A 439 -5.23 50.21 25.41
C PRO A 439 -6.73 50.55 25.43
N LEU A 440 -7.45 50.16 24.39
CA LEU A 440 -8.91 50.20 24.39
C LEU A 440 -9.42 49.32 25.54
N ASP A 441 -10.23 49.87 26.44
CA ASP A 441 -10.83 49.13 27.56
C ASP A 441 -11.57 47.88 27.04
N GLY A 442 -11.05 46.71 27.39
CA GLY A 442 -11.69 45.41 27.14
C GLY A 442 -11.17 44.59 25.96
N LEU A 443 -10.11 45.02 25.26
CA LEU A 443 -9.45 44.20 24.24
C LEU A 443 -8.05 43.80 24.69
N PRO A 444 -7.64 42.52 24.53
CA PRO A 444 -6.27 42.10 24.83
C PRO A 444 -5.29 42.83 23.89
N PRO A 445 -4.11 43.26 24.39
CA PRO A 445 -3.08 43.85 23.54
C PRO A 445 -2.63 42.85 22.48
N CYS A 446 -2.55 43.29 21.22
CA CYS A 446 -2.00 42.50 20.12
C CYS A 446 -0.58 42.06 20.48
N ILE A 447 -0.32 40.76 20.50
CA ILE A 447 1.02 40.21 20.71
C ILE A 447 1.70 40.19 19.33
N PRO A 448 2.83 40.88 19.14
CA PRO A 448 3.57 40.84 17.88
C PRO A 448 4.15 39.44 17.63
N TYR A 449 4.03 38.96 16.40
CA TYR A 449 4.46 37.64 15.89
C TYR A 449 5.98 37.38 15.96
N GLN A 450 6.77 38.26 16.59
CA GLN A 450 8.23 38.29 16.49
C GLN A 450 8.99 37.25 17.33
N SER A 451 8.34 36.26 17.94
CA SER A 451 9.03 35.32 18.83
C SER A 451 9.26 33.91 18.29
N PHE A 452 8.84 33.57 17.07
CA PHE A 452 8.92 32.19 16.61
C PHE A 452 9.65 32.10 15.25
N PRO A 453 10.86 31.50 15.20
CA PRO A 453 11.52 31.18 13.94
C PRO A 453 10.91 29.90 13.39
N LEU A 454 9.59 29.88 13.17
CA LEU A 454 9.02 28.88 12.28
C LEU A 454 9.54 29.19 10.88
N SER A 455 9.80 28.13 10.14
CA SER A 455 10.33 28.12 8.79
C SER A 455 9.85 29.35 7.97
N PRO A 456 10.73 30.07 7.23
CA PRO A 456 10.37 31.31 6.53
C PRO A 456 9.37 31.14 5.37
N PHE A 457 8.70 29.99 5.27
CA PHE A 457 8.00 29.52 4.08
C PHE A 457 6.47 29.56 4.16
N SER A 458 5.85 29.75 5.33
CA SER A 458 4.40 30.02 5.40
C SER A 458 4.07 31.05 6.48
N ASP A 459 3.30 32.09 6.11
CA ASP A 459 2.66 33.00 7.08
C ASP A 459 1.46 32.33 7.77
N GLU A 460 1.12 31.09 7.39
CA GLU A 460 -0.03 30.32 7.86
C GLU A 460 0.37 29.23 8.86
N ASN A 461 -0.48 28.98 9.86
CA ASN A 461 -0.29 27.93 10.86
C ASN A 461 -0.90 26.61 10.37
N ALA A 462 -0.07 25.68 9.93
CA ALA A 462 -0.50 24.32 9.65
C ALA A 462 -0.71 23.54 10.96
N ILE A 463 -1.63 22.57 10.95
CA ILE A 463 -1.83 21.58 12.02
C ILE A 463 -0.58 20.71 12.19
N ALA A 464 0.03 20.38 11.06
CA ALA A 464 1.25 19.58 10.96
C ALA A 464 1.99 19.93 9.68
N ILE A 465 3.32 19.88 9.73
CA ILE A 465 4.20 20.12 8.60
C ILE A 465 5.22 18.99 8.58
N ASN A 466 5.46 18.41 7.41
CA ASN A 466 6.67 17.62 7.17
C ASN A 466 7.56 18.33 6.15
N ASP A 467 8.84 18.39 6.50
CA ASP A 467 9.99 18.89 5.72
C ASP A 467 11.02 17.75 5.82
N ASP A 468 10.86 16.72 4.98
CA ASP A 468 11.60 15.46 5.07
C ASP A 468 13.06 15.65 4.60
N ARG A 469 13.88 16.14 5.52
CA ARG A 469 15.31 16.39 5.25
C ARG A 469 16.26 15.18 5.18
N PRO A 470 15.95 13.91 5.54
CA PRO A 470 16.98 12.88 5.49
C PRO A 470 17.34 12.59 4.03
N SER A 471 18.62 12.81 3.70
CA SER A 471 19.17 12.61 2.36
C SER A 471 18.88 11.19 1.86
N GLY A 472 17.93 11.06 0.92
CA GLY A 472 17.56 9.80 0.28
C GLY A 472 16.08 9.42 0.38
N GLY A 473 15.28 10.14 1.18
CA GLY A 473 13.82 10.13 1.04
C GLY A 473 13.42 11.04 -0.12
N PHE A 474 12.65 10.51 -1.07
CA PHE A 474 12.07 11.31 -2.15
C PHE A 474 10.59 11.49 -1.81
N GLY A 475 10.27 12.56 -1.08
CA GLY A 475 8.91 13.03 -0.87
C GLY A 475 8.47 13.10 0.59
N SER A 476 7.69 14.14 0.91
CA SER A 476 7.21 14.35 2.27
C SER A 476 6.05 13.42 2.61
N GLU A 477 6.16 12.71 3.73
CA GLU A 477 5.11 11.83 4.26
C GLU A 477 4.60 12.30 5.63
N LEU A 478 3.28 12.44 5.78
CA LEU A 478 2.62 12.75 7.03
C LEU A 478 1.70 11.60 7.41
N GLU A 479 2.02 10.96 8.54
CA GLU A 479 1.13 10.01 9.21
C GLU A 479 0.47 10.70 10.42
N MET A 480 -0.87 10.77 10.43
CA MET A 480 -1.61 11.37 11.54
C MET A 480 -3.04 10.88 11.61
N CYS A 481 -3.57 10.74 12.81
CA CYS A 481 -4.98 10.44 13.04
C CYS A 481 -5.81 11.72 12.95
N LEU A 482 -6.64 11.84 11.92
CA LEU A 482 -7.53 12.98 11.75
C LEU A 482 -8.97 12.61 12.07
N PRO A 483 -9.74 13.52 12.68
CA PRO A 483 -11.08 13.20 13.10
C PRO A 483 -12.12 13.43 11.98
N ARG A 484 -13.30 12.86 12.15
CA ARG A 484 -14.41 12.96 11.18
C ARG A 484 -14.84 14.42 10.92
N THR A 485 -15.04 14.82 9.66
CA THR A 485 -15.46 16.19 9.27
C THR A 485 -16.99 16.41 9.21
N ALA A 486 -17.81 15.39 9.47
CA ALA A 486 -19.26 15.48 9.23
C ALA A 486 -19.99 16.47 10.17
N PRO A 487 -20.92 17.31 9.65
CA PRO A 487 -21.67 18.26 10.45
C PRO A 487 -22.40 17.62 11.65
N GLY A 488 -22.15 18.15 12.86
CA GLY A 488 -22.85 17.75 14.09
C GLY A 488 -22.16 16.69 14.93
N THR A 489 -20.95 16.26 14.58
CA THR A 489 -20.06 15.53 15.49
C THR A 489 -19.48 16.48 16.53
N LYS A 490 -19.40 16.04 17.79
CA LYS A 490 -18.90 16.82 18.92
C LYS A 490 -17.44 16.48 19.20
N SER A 491 -16.56 16.43 18.20
CA SER A 491 -15.19 15.96 18.44
C SER A 491 -14.14 17.07 18.52
N SER A 492 -14.39 18.27 17.97
CA SER A 492 -13.50 19.44 18.16
C SER A 492 -14.25 20.77 17.91
N SER A 493 -13.69 21.91 18.34
CA SER A 493 -14.25 23.22 17.97
C SER A 493 -14.08 23.49 16.45
N LEU A 494 -13.09 22.86 15.83
CA LEU A 494 -12.87 22.81 14.39
C LEU A 494 -14.04 22.16 13.64
N GLN A 495 -14.50 20.99 14.06
CA GLN A 495 -15.63 20.30 13.43
C GLN A 495 -16.97 21.01 13.57
N ALA A 496 -17.15 21.81 14.63
CA ALA A 496 -18.37 22.58 14.81
C ALA A 496 -18.60 23.57 13.65
N LEU A 497 -17.55 23.93 12.92
CA LEU A 497 -17.59 24.81 11.75
C LEU A 497 -17.87 24.05 10.43
N GLY A 498 -17.76 22.71 10.42
CA GLY A 498 -18.08 21.88 9.26
C GLY A 498 -17.19 22.09 8.04
N GLY A 499 -15.87 22.26 8.25
CA GLY A 499 -14.87 22.38 7.19
C GLY A 499 -14.22 21.06 6.82
N ASP A 500 -13.64 21.03 5.63
CA ASP A 500 -12.78 19.95 5.16
C ASP A 500 -11.31 20.18 5.56
N PHE A 501 -10.50 19.13 5.48
CA PHE A 501 -9.05 19.25 5.65
C PHE A 501 -8.43 19.72 4.34
N LEU A 502 -7.39 20.54 4.45
CA LEU A 502 -6.61 21.01 3.33
C LEU A 502 -5.19 20.47 3.43
N VAL A 503 -4.61 20.03 2.32
CA VAL A 503 -3.18 19.74 2.20
C VAL A 503 -2.58 20.81 1.30
N GLN A 504 -1.53 21.46 1.76
CA GLN A 504 -0.68 22.31 0.95
C GLN A 504 0.58 21.52 0.62
N VAL A 505 0.95 21.50 -0.65
CA VAL A 505 2.25 20.99 -1.09
C VAL A 505 3.01 22.15 -1.70
N THR A 506 4.26 22.32 -1.29
CA THR A 506 5.14 23.36 -1.82
C THR A 506 6.50 22.77 -2.17
N PRO A 507 7.19 23.29 -3.19
CA PRO A 507 8.53 22.84 -3.49
C PRO A 507 9.50 23.38 -2.44
N TRP A 508 10.35 22.52 -1.88
CA TRP A 508 11.40 22.95 -0.97
C TRP A 508 12.38 23.87 -1.71
N ARG A 509 12.66 25.05 -1.11
CA ARG A 509 13.70 25.95 -1.58
C ARG A 509 14.72 26.19 -0.48
N ALA A 510 15.92 25.65 -0.64
CA ALA A 510 17.00 25.98 0.27
C ALA A 510 17.23 27.51 0.31
N PRO A 511 17.27 28.14 1.51
CA PRO A 511 17.45 29.58 1.62
C PRO A 511 18.72 30.06 0.89
N GLY A 512 18.54 30.91 -0.13
CA GLY A 512 19.65 31.52 -0.87
C GLY A 512 20.11 30.79 -2.13
N THR A 513 19.52 29.65 -2.50
CA THR A 513 19.70 29.06 -3.84
C THR A 513 18.61 29.56 -4.78
N ILE A 514 19.00 30.45 -5.72
CA ILE A 514 18.12 30.99 -6.78
C ILE A 514 18.11 30.03 -7.99
N ASN A 515 18.41 28.75 -7.79
CA ASN A 515 18.48 27.82 -8.89
C ASN A 515 17.07 27.33 -9.19
N TYR A 516 16.71 27.44 -10.48
CA TYR A 516 15.52 26.86 -11.07
C TYR A 516 15.32 25.45 -10.51
N VAL A 517 14.23 25.27 -9.75
CA VAL A 517 13.60 23.97 -9.57
C VAL A 517 12.98 23.68 -10.93
N ASP A 518 13.42 22.62 -11.60
CA ASP A 518 12.75 22.17 -12.83
C ASP A 518 11.31 21.78 -12.45
N PRO A 519 10.31 22.08 -13.29
CA PRO A 519 8.96 21.63 -13.02
C PRO A 519 8.96 20.11 -12.85
N PHE A 520 8.30 19.65 -11.80
CA PHE A 520 8.21 18.23 -11.49
C PHE A 520 6.76 17.86 -11.22
N ASP A 521 6.40 16.67 -11.67
CA ASP A 521 5.13 16.05 -11.35
C ASP A 521 5.29 15.32 -10.02
N TYR A 522 4.24 15.30 -9.21
CA TYR A 522 4.21 14.53 -7.98
C TYR A 522 2.84 13.90 -7.80
N GLU A 523 2.76 12.84 -7.01
CA GLU A 523 1.51 12.17 -6.72
C GLU A 523 1.12 12.41 -5.27
N LEU A 524 0.00 13.10 -5.03
CA LEU A 524 -0.55 13.24 -3.68
C LEU A 524 -1.46 12.04 -3.38
N GLN A 525 -1.04 11.23 -2.42
CA GLN A 525 -1.85 10.12 -1.92
C GLN A 525 -2.44 10.47 -0.57
N VAL A 526 -3.73 10.22 -0.41
CA VAL A 526 -4.42 10.31 0.88
C VAL A 526 -5.00 8.94 1.18
N LYS A 527 -4.33 8.18 2.04
CA LYS A 527 -4.74 6.82 2.41
C LYS A 527 -5.42 6.83 3.78
N ASN A 528 -6.61 6.27 3.81
CA ASN A 528 -7.36 6.08 5.05
C ASN A 528 -7.09 4.68 5.62
N GLN A 529 -6.35 4.62 6.71
CA GLN A 529 -6.16 3.40 7.50
C GLN A 529 -7.22 3.30 8.61
N VAL A 530 -7.56 2.07 8.97
CA VAL A 530 -8.74 1.73 9.79
C VAL A 530 -8.68 2.44 11.15
N GLY A 531 -9.71 3.24 11.45
CA GLY A 531 -10.16 3.71 12.76
C GLY A 531 -9.08 3.93 13.83
N CYS A 532 -8.61 5.16 13.97
CA CYS A 532 -7.81 5.59 15.12
C CYS A 532 -8.71 6.15 16.24
N LEU A 533 -8.21 6.11 17.49
CA LEU A 533 -8.84 6.82 18.59
C LEU A 533 -8.44 8.29 18.52
N TYR A 534 -9.45 9.15 18.54
CA TYR A 534 -9.26 10.59 18.58
C TYR A 534 -10.09 11.15 19.71
N GLU A 535 -9.60 12.21 20.35
CA GLU A 535 -10.28 12.82 21.48
C GLU A 535 -11.65 13.42 21.12
N VAL A 536 -12.45 13.66 22.15
CA VAL A 536 -13.81 14.20 21.99
C VAL A 536 -13.96 15.46 22.81
N GLU A 537 -14.06 16.61 22.15
CA GLU A 537 -14.31 17.89 22.80
C GLU A 537 -15.77 18.12 23.26
N ASP A 538 -16.06 18.90 24.30
CA ASP A 538 -15.14 19.63 25.20
C ASP A 538 -14.66 18.70 26.32
N ASN A 539 -13.35 18.45 26.37
CA ASN A 539 -12.68 17.67 27.41
C ASN A 539 -11.93 18.58 28.43
N GLY A 540 -11.93 19.90 28.20
CA GLY A 540 -11.28 20.96 28.99
C GLY A 540 -11.77 21.04 30.44
N LEU A 541 -12.95 20.49 30.70
CA LEU A 541 -13.60 20.49 32.00
C LEU A 541 -13.24 19.24 32.81
N PHE A 542 -12.43 19.47 33.84
CA PHE A 542 -11.96 18.44 34.77
C PHE A 542 -13.02 17.52 35.41
N PHE A 543 -14.32 17.88 35.41
CA PHE A 543 -15.39 17.08 36.04
C PHE A 543 -16.34 16.40 35.07
N THR A 544 -16.36 16.79 33.80
CA THR A 544 -17.31 16.29 32.81
C THR A 544 -16.69 16.40 31.43
N GLY A 545 -16.79 15.34 30.63
CA GLY A 545 -16.26 15.35 29.26
C GLY A 545 -14.88 14.73 29.13
N GLN A 546 -14.33 14.12 30.19
CA GLN A 546 -13.05 13.42 30.09
C GLN A 546 -13.15 12.23 29.13
N ASN A 547 -12.10 12.07 28.32
CA ASN A 547 -12.01 10.99 27.35
C ASN A 547 -11.54 9.70 28.03
N PRO A 548 -12.26 8.57 27.95
CA PRO A 548 -11.79 7.33 28.53
C PRO A 548 -10.56 6.81 27.76
N ILE A 549 -9.53 6.41 28.49
CA ILE A 549 -8.34 5.75 27.93
C ILE A 549 -8.04 4.45 28.70
N ALA A 550 -7.61 3.41 28.00
CA ALA A 550 -7.16 2.15 28.57
C ALA A 550 -5.66 1.94 28.34
N VAL A 551 -5.04 1.07 29.15
CA VAL A 551 -3.61 0.76 29.01
C VAL A 551 -3.37 0.07 27.67
N GLY A 552 -2.32 0.48 26.96
CA GLY A 552 -1.99 0.07 25.60
C GLY A 552 -2.79 0.81 24.53
N GLN A 553 -3.57 1.83 24.87
CA GLN A 553 -4.22 2.69 23.89
C GLN A 553 -3.39 3.94 23.64
N ARG A 554 -3.30 4.29 22.35
CA ARG A 554 -2.85 5.58 21.86
C ARG A 554 -4.05 6.37 21.36
N ILE A 555 -4.17 7.63 21.77
CA ILE A 555 -5.25 8.55 21.39
C ILE A 555 -4.62 9.78 20.75
N ALA A 556 -5.03 10.09 19.55
CA ALA A 556 -4.65 11.34 18.90
C ALA A 556 -5.53 12.51 19.37
N ALA A 557 -4.94 13.68 19.37
CA ALA A 557 -5.52 14.88 19.92
C ALA A 557 -5.01 16.12 19.18
N MET A 558 -5.78 17.19 19.25
CA MET A 558 -5.39 18.50 18.75
C MET A 558 -5.64 19.54 19.82
N TYR A 559 -4.58 20.23 20.19
CA TYR A 559 -4.66 21.36 21.08
C TYR A 559 -5.38 22.52 20.36
N ASP A 560 -6.56 22.91 20.83
CA ASP A 560 -7.43 23.89 20.18
C ASP A 560 -7.40 25.23 20.95
N PHE A 561 -6.63 26.19 20.44
CA PHE A 561 -6.67 27.57 20.88
C PHE A 561 -7.93 28.29 20.35
N ALA A 562 -9.10 27.82 20.75
CA ALA A 562 -10.34 28.52 20.47
C ALA A 562 -10.30 29.92 21.09
N ALA A 563 -10.28 30.96 20.25
CA ALA A 563 -10.14 32.36 20.63
C ALA A 563 -11.20 32.91 21.62
N THR A 564 -12.22 32.12 21.98
CA THR A 564 -13.22 32.45 23.00
C THR A 564 -12.80 32.10 24.42
N ALA A 565 -11.78 31.26 24.61
CA ALA A 565 -11.21 30.92 25.90
C ALA A 565 -9.67 30.92 25.81
N PRO A 566 -9.00 32.09 25.89
CA PRO A 566 -7.53 32.19 25.86
C PRO A 566 -6.84 31.55 27.08
N ALA A 567 -7.56 30.74 27.85
CA ALA A 567 -7.01 29.93 28.91
C ALA A 567 -6.70 28.56 28.32
N ILE A 568 -5.40 28.22 28.25
CA ILE A 568 -4.80 26.88 28.21
C ILE A 568 -5.84 25.80 27.96
N ASP A 569 -5.91 25.27 26.74
CA ASP A 569 -6.66 24.06 26.45
C ASP A 569 -6.15 22.90 27.32
N ARG A 570 -7.04 22.03 27.78
CA ARG A 570 -6.70 21.04 28.81
C ARG A 570 -7.37 19.73 28.52
N ASP A 571 -6.63 18.85 27.90
CA ASP A 571 -7.14 17.54 27.59
C ASP A 571 -7.14 16.65 28.83
N HIS A 572 -8.33 16.18 29.21
CA HIS A 572 -8.49 15.31 30.36
C HIS A 572 -8.87 13.90 29.90
N TYR A 573 -8.02 12.93 30.23
CA TYR A 573 -8.25 11.52 29.97
C TYR A 573 -8.49 10.78 31.28
N ILE A 574 -9.55 9.97 31.35
CA ILE A 574 -9.95 9.22 32.54
C ILE A 574 -9.67 7.73 32.38
N PHE A 575 -9.11 7.12 33.41
CA PHE A 575 -8.81 5.69 33.43
C PHE A 575 -8.91 5.11 34.84
N ASP A 576 -9.04 3.79 34.93
CA ASP A 576 -9.06 3.05 36.18
C ASP A 576 -7.94 2.00 36.21
N VAL A 577 -7.45 1.73 37.41
CA VAL A 577 -6.36 0.80 37.68
C VAL A 577 -6.89 -0.25 38.65
N ASN A 578 -7.14 -1.47 38.15
CA ASN A 578 -7.73 -2.54 38.96
C ASN A 578 -6.75 -3.18 39.95
N GLU A 579 -5.46 -3.09 39.65
CA GLU A 579 -4.36 -3.64 40.45
C GLU A 579 -3.16 -2.71 40.38
N THR A 580 -2.30 -2.72 41.40
CA THR A 580 -1.11 -1.86 41.40
C THR A 580 -0.28 -2.10 40.15
N SER A 581 -0.15 -1.07 39.31
CA SER A 581 0.50 -1.14 38.01
C SER A 581 1.53 -0.02 37.88
N ASN A 582 2.65 -0.32 37.22
CA ASN A 582 3.61 0.69 36.80
C ASN A 582 3.20 1.14 35.39
N LEU A 583 2.83 2.42 35.23
CA LEU A 583 2.34 2.97 33.97
C LEU A 583 3.28 4.06 33.49
N LEU A 584 3.45 4.12 32.17
CA LEU A 584 4.16 5.16 31.44
C LEU A 584 3.10 5.96 30.66
N PHE A 585 3.22 7.28 30.75
CA PHE A 585 2.34 8.24 30.09
C PHE A 585 3.19 9.07 29.16
N GLU A 586 2.97 8.93 27.86
CA GLU A 586 3.80 9.57 26.84
C GLU A 586 2.95 10.43 25.92
N THR A 587 3.50 11.60 25.55
CA THR A 587 2.97 12.38 24.43
C THR A 587 4.00 12.45 23.33
N HIS A 588 3.56 12.12 22.12
CA HIS A 588 4.38 12.12 20.90
C HIS A 588 3.96 13.29 20.01
N ALA A 589 4.94 13.95 19.39
CA ALA A 589 4.71 14.81 18.24
C ALA A 589 4.95 14.00 16.96
N PRO A 590 4.30 14.36 15.84
CA PRO A 590 4.74 13.90 14.53
C PRO A 590 6.21 14.31 14.31
N PRO A 591 7.00 13.51 13.56
CA PRO A 591 8.34 13.91 13.14
C PRO A 591 8.34 15.33 12.56
N GLY A 592 9.29 16.17 12.99
CA GLY A 592 9.41 17.57 12.54
C GLY A 592 8.66 18.61 13.39
N ASN A 593 7.75 18.21 14.28
CA ASN A 593 7.01 19.10 15.19
C ASN A 593 7.58 19.15 16.63
N GLU A 594 8.77 18.61 16.84
CA GLU A 594 9.36 18.38 18.17
C GLU A 594 9.71 19.69 18.90
N ASP A 595 10.08 20.74 18.16
CA ASP A 595 10.48 22.04 18.74
C ASP A 595 9.29 22.93 19.15
N ILE A 596 8.06 22.62 18.70
CA ILE A 596 6.91 23.54 18.82
C ILE A 596 5.91 23.16 19.91
N ALA A 597 5.97 21.93 20.43
CA ALA A 597 4.89 21.33 21.21
C ALA A 597 5.33 20.83 22.59
N ASP A 598 5.88 21.68 23.46
CA ASP A 598 6.11 21.27 24.86
C ASP A 598 4.75 21.06 25.58
N THR A 599 4.44 19.80 25.88
CA THR A 599 3.27 19.36 26.64
C THR A 599 3.66 19.09 28.08
N ILE A 600 2.74 19.29 29.02
CA ILE A 600 2.86 18.83 30.41
C ILE A 600 1.85 17.72 30.61
N VAL A 601 2.33 16.59 31.13
CA VAL A 601 1.48 15.50 31.60
C VAL A 601 1.30 15.60 33.11
N GLN A 602 0.07 15.84 33.57
CA GLN A 602 -0.30 15.95 34.98
C GLN A 602 -1.28 14.83 35.39
N LEU A 603 -0.89 14.03 36.38
CA LEU A 603 -1.74 12.97 36.92
C LEU A 603 -2.49 13.42 38.18
N ILE A 604 -3.80 13.18 38.19
CA ILE A 604 -4.73 13.55 39.26
C ILE A 604 -5.59 12.33 39.62
N ILE A 605 -5.97 12.19 40.88
CA ILE A 605 -6.85 11.10 41.36
C ILE A 605 -8.11 11.64 42.05
N GLY A 606 -9.27 11.05 41.75
CA GLY A 606 -10.53 11.37 42.42
C GLY A 606 -11.79 10.96 41.63
N PRO A 607 -12.97 11.43 42.05
CA PRO A 607 -13.20 12.17 43.28
C PRO A 607 -13.03 11.27 44.51
N SER A 608 -12.69 11.88 45.65
CA SER A 608 -12.75 11.20 46.95
C SER A 608 -14.18 11.11 47.51
N ASP A 609 -14.35 10.46 48.66
CA ASP A 609 -15.65 10.35 49.36
C ASP A 609 -16.21 11.73 49.76
N PHE A 610 -15.35 12.76 49.75
CA PHE A 610 -15.70 14.17 50.01
C PHE A 610 -15.80 15.01 48.72
N GLY A 611 -15.68 14.41 47.54
CA GLY A 611 -15.67 15.09 46.25
C GLY A 611 -14.35 15.81 45.92
N GLY A 612 -13.30 15.63 46.73
CA GLY A 612 -11.99 16.25 46.51
C GLY A 612 -11.11 15.45 45.55
N TRP A 613 -10.25 16.14 44.82
CA TRP A 613 -9.26 15.57 43.89
C TRP A 613 -7.85 15.90 44.34
N PHE A 614 -6.92 14.99 44.08
CA PHE A 614 -5.55 15.08 44.57
C PHE A 614 -4.57 14.97 43.42
N PHE A 615 -3.62 15.90 43.38
CA PHE A 615 -2.48 15.81 42.47
C PHE A 615 -1.58 14.66 42.89
N VAL A 616 -1.23 13.79 41.93
CA VAL A 616 -0.34 12.65 42.15
C VAL A 616 1.09 13.02 41.74
N GLY A 617 1.25 13.54 40.53
CA GLY A 617 2.52 13.93 39.96
C GLY A 617 2.32 14.64 38.62
N ALA A 618 3.37 15.27 38.12
CA ALA A 618 3.43 15.79 36.77
C ALA A 618 4.86 15.63 36.28
N ASP A 619 5.01 15.45 34.99
CA ASP A 619 6.26 15.69 34.30
C ASP A 619 6.13 16.91 33.40
N ASP A 620 7.21 17.66 33.33
CA ASP A 620 7.37 18.87 32.55
C ASP A 620 8.64 18.68 31.74
N ASP A 621 8.47 18.16 30.54
CA ASP A 621 9.58 17.62 29.80
C ASP A 621 10.28 18.67 28.94
N ASN A 622 11.61 18.64 28.98
CA ASN A 622 12.49 19.37 28.08
C ASN A 622 13.40 18.39 27.32
N SER A 623 13.01 17.10 27.24
CA SER A 623 13.89 16.01 26.81
C SER A 623 13.91 15.81 25.30
N GLY A 624 14.64 16.70 24.63
CA GLY A 624 15.18 16.42 23.31
C GLY A 624 14.16 16.20 22.16
N PRO A 625 14.66 15.93 20.96
CA PRO A 625 13.84 15.70 19.76
C PRO A 625 12.98 14.42 19.88
N GLY A 626 11.65 14.53 19.73
CA GLY A 626 10.73 13.40 19.44
C GLY A 626 9.69 13.08 20.51
N LEU A 627 10.07 13.14 21.78
CA LEU A 627 9.17 12.94 22.92
C LEU A 627 8.85 14.29 23.56
N LEU A 628 7.56 14.64 23.61
CA LEU A 628 7.13 15.92 24.17
C LEU A 628 7.01 15.87 25.70
N SER A 629 6.66 14.71 26.24
CA SER A 629 6.58 14.44 27.68
C SER A 629 6.50 12.96 27.99
N SER A 630 7.18 12.53 29.06
CA SER A 630 7.19 11.15 29.53
C SER A 630 7.10 11.08 31.05
N PHE A 631 6.00 10.57 31.58
CA PHE A 631 5.76 10.47 33.01
C PHE A 631 5.57 9.01 33.45
N GLU A 632 6.41 8.55 34.38
CA GLU A 632 6.31 7.22 34.98
C GLU A 632 5.63 7.25 36.35
N ALA A 633 4.66 6.35 36.60
CA ALA A 633 4.04 6.23 37.92
C ALA A 633 3.60 4.82 38.31
N ILE A 634 3.89 4.44 39.55
CA ILE A 634 3.34 3.24 40.20
C ILE A 634 2.00 3.60 40.84
N LEU A 635 0.90 3.15 40.23
CA LEU A 635 -0.46 3.48 40.64
C LEU A 635 -1.14 2.26 41.26
N PRO A 636 -1.48 2.27 42.56
CA PRO A 636 -2.38 1.28 43.14
C PRO A 636 -3.84 1.53 42.68
N PRO A 637 -4.77 0.62 42.98
CA PRO A 637 -6.19 0.90 42.74
C PRO A 637 -6.61 2.21 43.42
N ALA A 638 -7.35 3.06 42.70
CA ALA A 638 -7.62 4.43 43.15
C ALA A 638 -8.27 4.47 44.56
N ASN A 639 -9.19 3.53 44.82
CA ASN A 639 -9.84 3.38 46.11
C ASN A 639 -8.86 3.02 47.24
N ALA A 640 -7.81 2.25 46.94
CA ALA A 640 -6.77 1.89 47.90
C ALA A 640 -5.89 3.10 48.25
N LEU A 641 -5.57 3.96 47.27
CA LEU A 641 -4.78 5.18 47.51
C LEU A 641 -5.53 6.21 48.33
N LEU A 642 -6.81 6.44 48.01
CA LEU A 642 -7.64 7.43 48.71
C LEU A 642 -8.11 6.94 50.08
N GLY A 643 -7.99 5.63 50.38
CA GLY A 643 -8.53 5.02 51.60
C GLY A 643 -10.06 5.07 51.65
N ASN A 644 -10.69 5.19 50.49
CA ASN A 644 -12.12 5.42 50.30
C ASN A 644 -12.92 4.13 50.29
N GLN A 645 -14.21 4.21 50.61
CA GLN A 645 -15.15 3.09 50.42
C GLN A 645 -16.01 3.23 49.16
N VAL A 646 -16.00 4.38 48.50
CA VAL A 646 -16.73 4.54 47.25
C VAL A 646 -15.94 3.85 46.14
N ALA A 647 -16.63 3.05 45.33
CA ALA A 647 -16.02 2.12 44.37
C ALA A 647 -15.66 2.77 43.01
N ASP A 648 -15.71 4.11 42.90
CA ASP A 648 -15.72 4.84 41.62
C ASP A 648 -14.64 5.94 41.50
N ALA A 649 -13.62 5.96 42.37
CA ALA A 649 -12.49 6.85 42.16
C ALA A 649 -11.72 6.41 40.91
N ASN A 650 -11.37 7.37 40.06
CA ASN A 650 -10.58 7.14 38.84
C ASN A 650 -9.32 8.01 38.88
N TYR A 651 -8.38 7.67 38.03
CA TYR A 651 -7.28 8.56 37.68
C TYR A 651 -7.68 9.41 36.48
N VAL A 652 -7.17 10.64 36.46
CA VAL A 652 -7.31 11.57 35.35
C VAL A 652 -5.91 12.05 34.96
N VAL A 653 -5.51 11.80 33.72
CA VAL A 653 -4.37 12.46 33.10
C VAL A 653 -4.87 13.77 32.51
N ARG A 654 -4.14 14.84 32.80
CA ARG A 654 -4.37 16.15 32.25
C ARG A 654 -3.16 16.53 31.41
N ILE A 655 -3.39 16.79 30.13
CA ILE A 655 -2.37 17.23 29.18
C ILE A 655 -2.60 18.70 28.87
N PHE A 656 -1.54 19.50 28.85
CA PHE A 656 -1.64 20.91 28.47
C PHE A 656 -0.28 21.48 28.09
N SER A 657 -0.23 22.46 27.19
CA SER A 657 1.04 23.16 26.89
C SER A 657 1.32 24.30 27.87
N GLN A 658 2.60 24.53 28.19
CA GLN A 658 3.03 25.75 28.88
C GLN A 658 2.95 27.00 28.00
N PHE A 659 3.09 26.81 26.70
CA PHE A 659 3.20 27.89 25.76
C PHE A 659 1.82 28.19 25.15
N ALA A 660 1.50 29.47 25.04
CA ALA A 660 0.36 29.94 24.26
C ALA A 660 0.71 29.96 22.75
N GLN A 661 1.20 28.83 22.23
CA GLN A 661 1.55 28.60 20.83
C GLN A 661 0.28 28.34 19.99
N PRO A 662 0.32 28.31 18.65
CA PRO A 662 -0.83 27.90 17.83
C PRO A 662 -1.22 26.42 18.03
N ASN A 663 -2.36 26.03 17.44
CA ASN A 663 -2.87 24.65 17.45
C ASN A 663 -1.79 23.66 17.03
N PHE A 664 -1.60 22.58 17.79
CA PHE A 664 -0.67 21.51 17.42
C PHE A 664 -1.31 20.15 17.66
N TYR A 665 -0.92 19.19 16.84
CA TYR A 665 -1.29 17.78 16.97
C TYR A 665 -0.34 17.08 17.95
N TYR A 666 -0.90 16.22 18.79
CA TYR A 666 -0.11 15.28 19.60
C TYR A 666 -0.81 13.93 19.69
N GLU A 667 -0.05 12.89 19.98
CA GLU A 667 -0.59 11.57 20.34
C GLU A 667 -0.30 11.30 21.80
N PHE A 668 -1.31 10.91 22.57
CA PHE A 668 -1.16 10.50 23.95
C PHE A 668 -1.26 8.98 24.06
N GLU A 669 -0.24 8.36 24.63
CA GLU A 669 -0.18 6.95 24.92
C GLU A 669 -0.11 6.69 26.43
N MET A 670 -0.88 5.70 26.87
CA MET A 670 -0.75 5.15 28.21
C MET A 670 -0.33 3.69 28.10
N SER A 671 0.93 3.40 28.38
CA SER A 671 1.51 2.07 28.29
C SER A 671 1.81 1.52 29.70
N ARG A 672 2.01 0.19 29.79
CA ARG A 672 2.50 -0.42 31.02
C ARG A 672 4.02 -0.32 30.99
N LEU A 673 4.64 0.16 32.06
CA LEU A 673 6.10 0.08 32.18
C LEU A 673 6.50 -1.39 32.23
N ILE A 674 7.09 -1.81 31.14
CA ILE A 674 7.63 -3.15 31.00
C ILE A 674 8.91 -3.20 31.85
N PRO A 675 9.01 -4.06 32.86
CA PRO A 675 10.21 -4.16 33.67
C PRO A 675 11.42 -4.47 32.79
N ALA A 676 12.39 -3.55 32.77
CA ALA A 676 13.63 -3.72 32.05
C ALA A 676 14.66 -4.47 32.90
N PHE A 677 15.28 -5.47 32.30
CA PHE A 677 16.39 -6.24 32.86
C PHE A 677 17.62 -6.06 31.98
N LEU A 678 18.81 -6.20 32.57
CA LEU A 678 20.03 -6.36 31.80
C LEU A 678 20.26 -7.85 31.56
N GLU A 679 20.83 -8.18 30.41
CA GLU A 679 21.35 -9.51 30.15
C GLU A 679 22.42 -9.92 31.20
N VAL A 680 22.58 -11.21 31.44
CA VAL A 680 23.52 -11.78 32.40
C VAL A 680 24.19 -13.00 31.82
N GLU A 681 25.40 -12.78 31.34
CA GLU A 681 26.28 -13.79 30.75
C GLU A 681 26.95 -14.73 31.79
N PRO A 682 27.20 -16.02 31.49
CA PRO A 682 26.92 -16.67 30.20
C PRO A 682 25.45 -17.10 30.05
N ASN A 683 24.80 -16.76 28.93
CA ASN A 683 23.45 -17.20 28.54
C ASN A 683 23.40 -17.85 27.13
N ASP A 684 24.55 -18.25 26.59
CA ASP A 684 24.79 -18.96 25.32
C ASP A 684 23.89 -20.18 24.97
N THR A 685 23.20 -20.78 25.93
CA THR A 685 22.52 -22.08 25.77
C THR A 685 21.23 -22.16 26.58
N GLU A 686 20.29 -23.03 26.16
CA GLU A 686 19.05 -23.30 26.93
C GLU A 686 19.33 -23.72 28.39
N ALA A 687 20.48 -24.35 28.67
CA ALA A 687 20.87 -24.77 30.01
C ALA A 687 21.40 -23.61 30.88
N THR A 688 21.84 -22.53 30.26
CA THR A 688 22.36 -21.31 30.89
C THR A 688 21.45 -20.11 30.68
N ALA A 689 20.26 -20.33 30.10
CA ALA A 689 19.32 -19.28 29.75
C ALA A 689 18.99 -18.39 30.96
N GLN A 690 18.98 -17.07 30.74
CA GLN A 690 18.57 -16.12 31.75
C GLN A 690 17.06 -16.17 31.94
N VAL A 691 16.62 -16.30 33.20
CA VAL A 691 15.19 -16.38 33.51
C VAL A 691 14.56 -14.99 33.47
N ILE A 692 13.55 -14.82 32.63
CA ILE A 692 12.63 -13.68 32.60
C ILE A 692 11.55 -13.91 33.67
N PRO A 693 11.49 -13.07 34.72
CA PRO A 693 10.69 -13.38 35.91
C PRO A 693 9.19 -13.20 35.71
N GLU A 694 8.77 -12.33 34.78
CA GLU A 694 7.37 -12.01 34.51
C GLU A 694 7.15 -11.60 33.05
N ILE A 695 5.92 -11.62 32.56
CA ILE A 695 5.54 -11.10 31.24
C ILE A 695 4.39 -10.10 31.47
N PRO A 696 4.45 -8.87 30.91
CA PRO A 696 5.49 -8.39 30.00
C PRO A 696 6.84 -8.12 30.68
N SER A 697 7.94 -8.22 29.93
CA SER A 697 9.31 -7.86 30.36
C SER A 697 10.16 -7.38 29.18
N LYS A 698 11.19 -6.59 29.46
CA LYS A 698 12.13 -6.05 28.48
C LYS A 698 13.54 -6.42 28.92
N VAL A 699 14.39 -6.82 27.98
CA VAL A 699 15.78 -7.18 28.28
C VAL A 699 16.71 -6.46 27.35
N ALA A 700 17.55 -5.60 27.91
CA ALA A 700 18.63 -4.95 27.18
C ALA A 700 19.90 -5.79 27.29
N GLY A 701 20.55 -6.00 26.14
CA GLY A 701 21.75 -6.80 26.01
C GLY A 701 22.73 -6.26 24.99
N ASN A 702 23.85 -6.94 24.83
CA ASN A 702 24.90 -6.63 23.88
C ASN A 702 25.33 -7.89 23.15
N MET A 703 25.12 -7.91 21.84
CA MET A 703 25.65 -8.98 21.00
C MET A 703 27.18 -8.88 20.91
N GLY A 704 27.85 -9.85 21.51
CA GLY A 704 29.28 -10.04 21.41
C GLY A 704 29.74 -10.54 20.03
N ALA A 705 31.03 -10.37 19.76
CA ALA A 705 31.63 -10.90 18.54
C ALA A 705 31.82 -12.43 18.64
N GLY A 706 31.61 -13.13 17.53
CA GLY A 706 31.99 -14.53 17.39
C GLY A 706 30.88 -15.53 17.73
N CYS A 707 29.65 -15.28 17.27
CA CYS A 707 28.46 -16.10 17.55
C CYS A 707 28.01 -16.05 19.01
N ASP A 708 27.78 -14.84 19.51
CA ASP A 708 27.05 -14.69 20.76
C ASP A 708 25.60 -15.15 20.59
N TYR A 709 25.09 -15.90 21.56
CA TYR A 709 23.73 -16.43 21.55
C TYR A 709 23.07 -16.11 22.87
N ASP A 710 22.15 -15.18 22.86
CA ASP A 710 21.46 -14.84 24.09
C ASP A 710 20.18 -15.66 24.25
N VAL A 711 20.18 -16.57 25.23
CA VAL A 711 19.02 -17.41 25.53
C VAL A 711 18.31 -16.92 26.78
N TYR A 712 17.00 -16.73 26.64
CA TYR A 712 16.11 -16.23 27.67
C TYR A 712 15.00 -17.24 27.95
N GLN A 713 14.83 -17.63 29.22
CA GLN A 713 13.80 -18.57 29.64
C GLN A 713 12.61 -17.83 30.26
N PHE A 714 11.39 -18.11 29.79
CA PHE A 714 10.16 -17.61 30.40
C PHE A 714 9.15 -18.74 30.64
N THR A 715 8.13 -18.49 31.47
CA THR A 715 7.10 -19.48 31.79
C THR A 715 5.71 -18.88 31.71
N LEU A 716 4.83 -19.53 30.95
CA LEU A 716 3.43 -19.18 30.77
C LEU A 716 2.56 -20.12 31.62
N THR A 717 1.67 -19.55 32.43
CA THR A 717 0.78 -20.33 33.32
C THR A 717 -0.52 -20.76 32.66
N GLU A 718 -0.86 -20.17 31.52
CA GLU A 718 -2.01 -20.49 30.68
C GLU A 718 -1.64 -20.28 29.20
N ALA A 719 -2.55 -20.59 28.28
CA ALA A 719 -2.31 -20.30 26.87
C ALA A 719 -2.31 -18.77 26.65
N THR A 720 -1.26 -18.25 26.05
CA THR A 720 -1.00 -16.81 25.93
C THR A 720 -0.57 -16.47 24.52
N PHE A 721 -1.18 -15.43 23.93
CA PHE A 721 -0.73 -14.88 22.66
C PHE A 721 0.49 -14.04 22.95
N MET A 722 1.64 -14.50 22.47
CA MET A 722 2.93 -13.86 22.68
C MET A 722 3.26 -12.94 21.52
N THR A 723 3.90 -11.82 21.83
CA THR A 723 4.59 -10.96 20.87
C THR A 723 5.98 -10.71 21.46
N ILE A 724 7.02 -11.21 20.78
CA ILE A 724 8.41 -11.08 21.20
C ILE A 724 9.15 -10.40 20.07
N PHE A 725 9.76 -9.25 20.33
CA PHE A 725 10.38 -8.44 19.30
C PHE A 725 11.63 -7.77 19.83
N ASP A 726 12.54 -7.46 18.92
CA ASP A 726 13.70 -6.63 19.20
C ASP A 726 13.41 -5.19 18.76
N ASP A 727 13.34 -4.31 19.76
CA ASP A 727 13.22 -2.87 19.57
C ASP A 727 14.59 -2.34 19.17
N ASP A 728 14.73 -1.81 17.94
CA ASP A 728 15.98 -1.16 17.51
C ASP A 728 16.33 -0.05 18.51
N PHE A 729 17.28 -0.35 19.41
CA PHE A 729 17.51 0.34 20.68
C PHE A 729 17.70 1.86 20.55
N ASP A 730 18.06 2.36 19.35
CA ASP A 730 18.28 3.79 19.08
C ASP A 730 17.83 4.24 17.67
N GLY A 731 16.97 3.49 16.96
CA GLY A 731 16.55 3.83 15.58
C GLY A 731 17.71 3.98 14.58
N GLY A 732 18.84 3.33 14.89
CA GLY A 732 20.15 3.54 14.26
C GLY A 732 20.65 2.35 13.43
N GLY A 733 19.88 1.25 13.36
CA GLY A 733 19.90 0.28 12.26
C GLY A 733 21.27 -0.24 11.79
N THR A 734 22.13 -0.71 12.70
CA THR A 734 23.29 -1.53 12.27
C THR A 734 23.28 -2.97 12.80
N GLY A 735 22.38 -3.27 13.74
CA GLY A 735 22.11 -4.65 14.15
C GLY A 735 21.29 -5.36 13.08
N ASP A 736 21.55 -6.65 12.90
CA ASP A 736 20.74 -7.57 12.10
C ASP A 736 20.65 -8.84 12.93
N GLY A 737 19.48 -9.10 13.49
CA GLY A 737 19.28 -10.02 14.59
C GLY A 737 18.18 -11.03 14.31
N GLY A 738 18.44 -12.30 14.61
CA GLY A 738 17.45 -13.35 14.52
C GLY A 738 16.89 -13.71 15.90
N LEU A 739 15.59 -14.01 15.95
CA LEU A 739 14.87 -14.48 17.13
C LEU A 739 14.25 -15.87 16.87
N GLN A 740 14.36 -16.78 17.84
CA GLN A 740 13.75 -18.11 17.78
C GLN A 740 13.13 -18.47 19.13
N VAL A 741 11.95 -19.08 19.14
CA VAL A 741 11.32 -19.61 20.36
C VAL A 741 11.31 -21.14 20.33
N THR A 742 11.77 -21.76 21.41
CA THR A 742 11.76 -23.21 21.64
C THR A 742 11.05 -23.58 22.95
N ASP A 743 10.77 -24.87 23.18
CA ASP A 743 10.32 -25.39 24.49
C ASP A 743 11.46 -25.60 25.52
N CYS A 744 12.62 -24.97 25.31
CA CYS A 744 13.87 -25.22 26.07
C CYS A 744 14.39 -26.67 26.00
N SER A 745 13.82 -27.52 25.14
CA SER A 745 14.36 -28.85 24.82
C SER A 745 14.86 -28.94 23.37
N GLY A 746 14.78 -27.83 22.64
CA GLY A 746 15.11 -27.69 21.23
C GLY A 746 13.95 -27.87 20.25
N GLU A 747 12.71 -28.09 20.71
CA GLU A 747 11.54 -28.07 19.80
C GLU A 747 11.21 -26.63 19.44
N VAL A 748 11.34 -26.26 18.16
CA VAL A 748 11.13 -24.91 17.66
C VAL A 748 9.65 -24.64 17.43
N PHE A 749 9.14 -23.55 18.02
CA PHE A 749 7.77 -23.06 17.85
C PHE A 749 7.66 -21.98 16.76
N GLY A 750 8.72 -21.20 16.57
CA GLY A 750 8.80 -20.16 15.54
C GLY A 750 10.19 -19.53 15.51
N CYS A 751 10.56 -18.93 14.38
CA CYS A 751 11.71 -18.04 14.26
C CYS A 751 11.38 -16.90 13.30
N ASP A 752 12.04 -15.77 13.49
CA ASP A 752 12.03 -14.62 12.59
C ASP A 752 13.41 -13.97 12.58
N GLU A 753 13.82 -13.44 11.44
CA GLU A 753 15.10 -12.74 11.27
C GLU A 753 14.97 -11.39 10.56
N ASP A 754 13.75 -10.95 10.25
CA ASP A 754 13.50 -9.63 9.67
C ASP A 754 12.06 -9.21 9.99
N GLY A 755 11.91 -8.36 11.01
CA GLY A 755 10.61 -7.84 11.43
C GLY A 755 10.12 -6.64 10.60
N GLY A 756 10.81 -6.29 9.52
CA GLY A 756 10.52 -5.14 8.67
C GLY A 756 11.26 -3.87 9.13
N PRO A 757 10.82 -2.68 8.68
CA PRO A 757 11.57 -1.43 8.87
C PRO A 757 11.65 -0.93 10.32
N VAL A 758 10.81 -1.47 11.22
CA VAL A 758 10.70 -1.01 12.61
C VAL A 758 11.38 -1.96 13.60
N TYR A 759 11.41 -3.27 13.29
CA TYR A 759 11.90 -4.30 14.21
C TYR A 759 12.94 -5.16 13.51
N LEU A 760 14.05 -5.46 14.19
CA LEU A 760 15.04 -6.39 13.64
C LEU A 760 14.46 -7.80 13.52
N SER A 761 13.64 -8.21 14.49
CA SER A 761 12.88 -9.46 14.44
C SER A 761 11.63 -9.37 15.30
N ILE A 762 10.56 -10.05 14.90
CA ILE A 762 9.27 -10.13 15.60
C ILE A 762 8.64 -11.53 15.48
N LEU A 763 8.30 -12.11 16.63
CA LEU A 763 7.59 -13.38 16.74
C LEU A 763 6.23 -13.19 17.39
N GLN A 764 5.18 -13.58 16.68
CA GLN A 764 3.80 -13.47 17.15
C GLN A 764 3.06 -14.80 17.05
N GLY A 765 2.40 -15.21 18.14
CA GLY A 765 1.40 -16.28 18.11
C GLY A 765 1.11 -16.92 19.45
N CYS A 766 0.24 -17.93 19.44
CA CYS A 766 -0.28 -18.55 20.66
C CYS A 766 0.65 -19.65 21.17
N LEU A 767 1.17 -19.47 22.38
CA LEU A 767 1.92 -20.49 23.10
C LEU A 767 1.04 -21.11 24.20
N PRO A 768 0.97 -22.45 24.30
CA PRO A 768 0.36 -23.12 25.44
C PRO A 768 1.01 -22.75 26.78
N ALA A 769 0.36 -23.14 27.88
CA ALA A 769 1.00 -23.08 29.19
C ALA A 769 2.25 -23.98 29.19
N GLY A 770 3.41 -23.44 29.57
CA GLY A 770 4.68 -24.12 29.42
C GLY A 770 5.88 -23.24 29.78
N THR A 771 7.06 -23.82 29.69
CA THR A 771 8.33 -23.10 29.80
C THR A 771 8.96 -23.07 28.42
N TYR A 772 9.45 -21.90 28.03
CA TYR A 772 9.96 -21.63 26.69
C TYR A 772 11.30 -20.90 26.77
N CYS A 773 12.10 -21.05 25.72
CA CYS A 773 13.37 -20.37 25.57
C CYS A 773 13.30 -19.51 24.30
N ALA A 774 13.46 -18.20 24.44
CA ALA A 774 13.73 -17.30 23.33
C ALA A 774 15.24 -17.21 23.14
N LYS A 775 15.72 -17.53 21.94
CA LYS A 775 17.12 -17.47 21.55
C LYS A 775 17.26 -16.33 20.56
N TYR A 776 18.11 -15.38 20.88
CA TYR A 776 18.45 -14.23 20.05
C TYR A 776 19.92 -14.33 19.61
N ARG A 777 20.23 -13.86 18.41
CA ARG A 777 21.57 -13.97 17.83
C ARG A 777 21.82 -12.87 16.80
N PRO A 778 23.09 -12.53 16.51
CA PRO A 778 23.41 -11.71 15.35
C PRO A 778 23.33 -12.57 14.08
N TRP A 779 22.79 -12.03 13.00
CA TRP A 779 22.79 -12.67 11.69
C TRP A 779 24.22 -12.85 11.18
N ASN A 780 25.02 -11.78 11.28
CA ASN A 780 26.44 -11.79 10.96
C ASN A 780 27.25 -11.93 12.26
N GLY A 781 27.91 -13.08 12.44
CA GLY A 781 28.68 -13.39 13.65
C GLY A 781 29.89 -12.47 13.92
N SER A 782 30.19 -11.51 13.04
CA SER A 782 31.22 -10.48 13.26
C SER A 782 30.68 -9.13 13.74
N THR A 783 29.37 -8.94 13.76
CA THR A 783 28.73 -7.71 14.23
C THR A 783 28.61 -7.71 15.75
N THR A 784 28.72 -6.51 16.33
CA THR A 784 28.47 -6.27 17.74
C THR A 784 27.55 -5.08 17.86
N TYR A 785 26.45 -5.22 18.57
CA TYR A 785 25.47 -4.16 18.73
C TYR A 785 24.70 -4.36 20.04
N ASP A 786 24.24 -3.27 20.63
CA ASP A 786 23.31 -3.31 21.75
C ASP A 786 21.91 -3.62 21.19
N TYR A 787 21.11 -4.37 21.94
CA TYR A 787 19.77 -4.77 21.52
C TYR A 787 18.80 -4.73 22.71
N GLU A 788 17.50 -4.74 22.43
CA GLU A 788 16.49 -4.76 23.46
C GLU A 788 15.29 -5.63 23.07
N ILE A 789 15.17 -6.80 23.72
CA ILE A 789 14.07 -7.72 23.46
C ILE A 789 12.92 -7.44 24.39
N THR A 790 11.76 -7.16 23.81
CA THR A 790 10.48 -7.04 24.53
C THR A 790 9.71 -8.35 24.45
N PHE A 791 9.21 -8.81 25.60
CA PHE A 791 8.33 -9.96 25.76
C PHE A 791 6.95 -9.47 26.19
N GLU A 792 5.94 -9.63 25.34
CA GLU A 792 4.55 -9.30 25.66
C GLU A 792 3.64 -10.52 25.54
N GLY A 793 2.61 -10.57 26.38
CA GLY A 793 1.70 -11.71 26.43
C GLY A 793 0.28 -11.34 26.82
N THR A 794 -0.69 -11.74 26.00
CA THR A 794 -2.12 -11.61 26.29
C THR A 794 -2.74 -12.99 26.58
N PRO A 795 -3.20 -13.27 27.81
CA PRO A 795 -3.81 -14.55 28.16
C PRO A 795 -5.10 -14.85 27.37
N GLY A 796 -5.36 -16.13 27.08
CA GLY A 796 -6.65 -16.61 26.58
C GLY A 796 -6.74 -16.89 25.07
N CYS A 797 -5.61 -17.15 24.40
CA CYS A 797 -5.60 -17.52 22.98
C CYS A 797 -5.88 -19.02 22.73
N THR A 798 -6.19 -19.37 21.49
CA THR A 798 -6.32 -20.74 21.03
C THR A 798 -5.02 -21.23 20.37
N PRO A 799 -4.42 -22.35 20.82
CA PRO A 799 -3.16 -22.87 20.26
C PRO A 799 -3.19 -23.30 18.78
N GLU A 800 -4.34 -23.16 18.10
CA GLU A 800 -4.48 -23.41 16.66
C GLU A 800 -3.85 -22.31 15.80
N ASP A 801 -3.47 -21.18 16.41
CA ASP A 801 -2.66 -20.12 15.82
C ASP A 801 -1.22 -20.20 16.38
N PRO A 802 -0.39 -21.18 15.96
CA PRO A 802 1.00 -21.27 16.43
C PRO A 802 1.75 -19.99 16.06
N PRO A 803 2.87 -19.67 16.75
CA PRO A 803 3.76 -18.60 16.33
C PRO A 803 4.00 -18.69 14.84
N GLN A 804 3.57 -17.65 14.11
CA GLN A 804 3.68 -17.68 12.67
C GLN A 804 5.17 -17.67 12.32
N LEU A 805 5.56 -18.61 11.46
CA LEU A 805 6.74 -18.44 10.63
C LEU A 805 6.36 -17.37 9.60
N ILE A 806 6.47 -16.09 9.99
CA ILE A 806 6.24 -14.98 9.07
C ILE A 806 7.53 -14.88 8.25
N GLY A 807 7.50 -15.31 6.99
CA GLY A 807 8.66 -15.28 6.09
C GLY A 807 8.88 -16.59 5.34
N ASP A 808 9.42 -16.50 4.13
CA ASP A 808 9.41 -17.53 3.08
C ASP A 808 10.28 -18.79 3.36
N GLU A 809 10.86 -18.99 4.54
CA GLU A 809 11.83 -20.08 4.71
C GLU A 809 11.77 -20.77 6.08
N ALA A 810 10.92 -21.79 6.20
CA ALA A 810 11.11 -22.87 7.18
C ALA A 810 12.53 -23.47 7.14
N GLY A 811 13.27 -23.28 6.04
CA GLY A 811 14.69 -23.60 5.91
C GLY A 811 15.63 -22.75 6.78
N ARG A 812 15.27 -21.50 7.09
CA ARG A 812 16.12 -20.58 7.89
C ARG A 812 16.05 -20.85 9.38
N CYS A 813 14.89 -21.26 9.90
CA CYS A 813 14.81 -21.73 11.29
C CYS A 813 15.73 -22.93 11.56
N ALA A 814 15.98 -23.78 10.56
CA ALA A 814 16.91 -24.91 10.70
C ALA A 814 18.39 -24.47 10.67
N ALA A 815 18.70 -23.28 10.13
CA ALA A 815 20.03 -22.70 10.07
C ALA A 815 20.36 -21.78 11.26
N PHE A 816 19.43 -21.61 12.21
CA PHE A 816 19.58 -20.72 13.36
C PHE A 816 20.78 -21.06 14.27
N ASP A 817 21.26 -22.30 14.22
CA ASP A 817 22.44 -22.77 14.98
C ASP A 817 23.79 -22.50 14.28
N SER A 818 23.78 -21.92 13.08
CA SER A 818 24.99 -21.51 12.38
C SER A 818 25.02 -19.99 12.21
N CYS A 819 26.02 -19.31 12.79
CA CYS A 819 26.39 -17.99 12.27
C CYS A 819 27.27 -18.21 11.05
N SER A 820 26.81 -17.71 9.92
CA SER A 820 27.57 -17.64 8.68
C SER A 820 28.65 -16.56 8.71
#